data_AF-A0A2T4GQW3-F1
#
_entry.id   AF-A0A2T4GQW3-F1
#
_cell.length_a   1.000
_cell.length_b   1.000
_cell.length_c   1.000
_cell.angle_alpha   90.00
_cell.angle_beta   90.00
_cell.angle_gamma   90.00
#
_symmetry.space_group_name_H-M   'P 1'
#
loop_
_entity.id
_entity.type
_entity.pdbx_description
1 polymer ?
#
loop_
_entity_poly.entity_id
_entity_poly.type
_entity_poly.pdbx_seq_one_letter_code
_entity_poly.pdbx_strand_id
1 'polypeptide(L)'
;MSSSGERPIKGYVDPNFPNPNGDWDTPIIIYGYTPAFSLAVFAAAWFALFMIIHLFQTIRFRSWYFITFPVGLLFEIVGYIARSLSAKKDPYHLLYFILNYFFIVTAPVFLAAGVYTILSALIPRLGRRYSFAPPKFILWFFITSDVIATVVQVTGAALIGVKQSNREDPTVANNILLGGLAYQVFSISVFVILTATFLFRARREISGRGKKLTIFCVAFSVATILVYLRTIFRLAETAEGLGGHLYSNEIYFACLEFAPIALAVLLFAIWHPGRCVGKKLYLSHQQPQLARQNPMPPLPPSANPLPRLVTYYQTHHESSGNLISALPLITQPGIAITHVIVAAIHINEDPEKITLNDYHPSHPIFQTMWAELRILQASGVKVMGMLGGACKGSYARLDADENTFERFYCPVRDMIRERALDGLDLDVEEVMSLGGIVRLIDRLRSDFGPAFIITLAPVAMSLIDFRRNLSGFDYEALEVMRGRDIAWYNTQFYCGWGDCSNPLMYDLMVQKGWPPEKIVIGLLTNPENGHGYVPFNPLGMVLTTLRGRYGNFGGVMGWEYFNGLPGGKERPWEWAREMTKLLRGHFFSEPAQVTQPTQQQQPVPVESAPKKNEEVDPDTPGGKDVPLPKQFDYYTDGSDA
;
A
#
# COMPACT_ATOMS: atom_id res chain seq x y z
N MET A 1 14.73 -25.51 -72.09
CA MET A 1 14.41 -26.10 -70.77
C MET A 1 15.36 -25.50 -69.74
N SER A 2 14.94 -24.45 -69.04
CA SER A 2 15.66 -23.90 -67.88
C SER A 2 14.72 -24.04 -66.71
N SER A 3 14.88 -25.10 -65.92
CA SER A 3 14.15 -25.25 -64.66
C SER A 3 14.81 -24.32 -63.65
N SER A 4 14.24 -23.13 -63.47
CA SER A 4 14.48 -22.30 -62.31
C SER A 4 14.11 -23.13 -61.07
N GLY A 5 15.13 -23.64 -60.38
CA GLY A 5 14.99 -24.44 -59.16
C GLY A 5 14.53 -23.57 -57.98
N GLU A 6 13.34 -22.98 -58.07
CA GLU A 6 12.62 -22.55 -56.88
C GLU A 6 12.26 -23.81 -56.10
N ARG A 7 12.66 -23.88 -54.82
CA ARG A 7 12.22 -24.97 -53.94
C ARG A 7 10.70 -25.05 -54.01
N PRO A 8 10.11 -26.26 -54.15
CA PRO A 8 8.66 -26.40 -54.19
C PRO A 8 8.06 -25.74 -52.95
N ILE A 9 7.01 -24.94 -53.15
CA ILE A 9 6.26 -24.28 -52.08
C ILE A 9 5.70 -25.38 -51.17
N LYS A 10 6.35 -25.61 -50.02
CA LYS A 10 5.88 -26.57 -49.01
C LYS A 10 4.97 -25.80 -48.03
N GLY A 11 3.67 -25.98 -48.17
CA GLY A 11 2.66 -25.43 -47.27
C GLY A 11 1.29 -25.31 -47.91
N TYR A 12 0.30 -24.86 -47.15
CA TYR A 12 -1.08 -24.74 -47.62
C TYR A 12 -1.29 -23.48 -48.46
N VAL A 13 -1.90 -23.65 -49.63
CA VAL A 13 -2.38 -22.59 -50.52
C VAL A 13 -3.83 -22.93 -50.83
N ASP A 14 -4.75 -22.02 -50.55
CA ASP A 14 -6.17 -22.26 -50.79
C ASP A 14 -6.47 -22.22 -52.29
N PRO A 15 -7.01 -23.30 -52.91
CA PRO A 15 -7.40 -23.30 -54.31
C PRO A 15 -8.41 -22.21 -54.69
N ASN A 16 -9.21 -21.75 -53.72
CA ASN A 16 -10.24 -20.72 -53.92
C ASN A 16 -9.74 -19.30 -53.65
N PHE A 17 -8.57 -19.15 -53.04
CA PHE A 17 -7.91 -17.87 -52.76
C PHE A 17 -6.46 -17.92 -53.22
N PRO A 18 -6.19 -17.66 -54.52
CA PRO A 18 -4.82 -17.60 -55.01
C PRO A 18 -4.06 -16.41 -54.41
N ASN A 19 -2.76 -16.58 -54.21
CA ASN A 19 -1.90 -15.57 -53.60
C ASN A 19 -1.88 -14.27 -54.44
N PRO A 20 -2.23 -13.10 -53.86
CA PRO A 20 -2.24 -11.83 -54.58
C PRO A 20 -0.85 -11.27 -54.90
N ASN A 21 0.22 -11.81 -54.30
CA ASN A 21 1.63 -11.41 -54.48
C ASN A 21 1.90 -9.94 -54.16
N GLY A 22 1.29 -9.41 -53.10
CA GLY A 22 1.61 -8.11 -52.53
C GLY A 22 2.98 -8.05 -51.85
N ASP A 23 3.49 -6.84 -51.62
CA ASP A 23 4.83 -6.59 -51.07
C ASP A 23 5.10 -7.26 -49.70
N TRP A 24 4.03 -7.60 -48.96
CA TRP A 24 4.08 -8.22 -47.63
C TRP A 24 3.45 -9.62 -47.59
N ASP A 25 3.21 -10.24 -48.75
CA ASP A 25 2.60 -11.56 -48.82
C ASP A 25 3.61 -12.68 -48.66
N THR A 26 3.20 -13.70 -47.92
CA THR A 26 3.97 -14.93 -47.81
C THR A 26 3.56 -15.93 -48.89
N PRO A 27 4.47 -16.83 -49.32
CA PRO A 27 4.17 -17.77 -50.40
C PRO A 27 3.12 -18.83 -50.05
N ILE A 28 2.77 -18.98 -48.77
CA ILE A 28 1.77 -19.92 -48.25
C ILE A 28 0.89 -19.21 -47.22
N ILE A 29 -0.30 -19.75 -46.95
CA ILE A 29 -1.09 -19.30 -45.80
C ILE A 29 -0.44 -19.87 -44.54
N ILE A 30 0.15 -19.00 -43.72
CA ILE A 30 0.92 -19.43 -42.54
C ILE A 30 0.07 -20.22 -41.55
N TYR A 31 -1.25 -19.94 -41.45
CA TYR A 31 -2.18 -20.69 -40.60
C TYR A 31 -2.33 -22.19 -40.95
N GLY A 32 -1.96 -22.62 -42.16
CA GLY A 32 -2.17 -23.99 -42.63
C GLY A 32 -3.59 -24.30 -43.10
N TYR A 33 -4.51 -23.33 -43.00
CA TYR A 33 -5.89 -23.36 -43.49
C TYR A 33 -6.38 -21.93 -43.71
N THR A 34 -7.51 -21.76 -44.40
CA THR A 34 -8.14 -20.45 -44.61
C THR A 34 -9.03 -20.10 -43.40
N PRO A 35 -8.73 -19.04 -42.61
CA PRO A 35 -9.49 -18.76 -41.39
C PRO A 35 -10.96 -18.42 -41.66
N ALA A 36 -11.88 -18.93 -40.84
CA ALA A 36 -13.29 -18.60 -40.96
C ALA A 36 -13.58 -17.17 -40.48
N PHE A 37 -14.11 -16.34 -41.40
CA PHE A 37 -14.52 -14.97 -41.08
C PHE A 37 -15.59 -14.91 -39.98
N SER A 38 -16.55 -15.83 -39.99
CA SER A 38 -17.63 -15.91 -39.01
C SER A 38 -17.11 -16.16 -37.59
N LEU A 39 -16.16 -17.07 -37.43
CA LEU A 39 -15.53 -17.36 -36.13
C LEU A 39 -14.76 -16.15 -35.61
N ALA A 40 -13.96 -15.50 -36.47
CA ALA A 40 -13.18 -14.33 -36.09
C ALA A 40 -14.05 -13.16 -35.63
N VAL A 41 -15.14 -12.86 -36.37
CA VAL A 41 -16.08 -11.79 -36.00
C VAL A 41 -16.84 -12.13 -34.73
N PHE A 42 -17.30 -13.37 -34.59
CA PHE A 42 -17.98 -13.83 -33.37
C PHE A 42 -17.09 -13.70 -32.15
N ALA A 43 -15.84 -14.15 -32.24
CA ALA A 43 -14.87 -14.06 -31.15
C ALA A 43 -14.58 -12.59 -30.78
N ALA A 44 -14.35 -11.71 -31.76
CA ALA A 44 -14.14 -10.29 -31.51
C ALA A 44 -15.35 -9.63 -30.82
N ALA A 45 -16.57 -9.93 -31.27
CA ALA A 45 -17.80 -9.43 -30.66
C ALA A 45 -18.01 -9.95 -29.23
N TRP A 46 -17.73 -11.24 -29.00
CA TRP A 46 -17.80 -11.87 -27.69
C TRP A 46 -16.86 -11.19 -26.68
N PHE A 47 -15.57 -11.06 -27.03
CA PHE A 47 -14.61 -10.41 -26.15
C PHE A 47 -14.88 -8.92 -25.96
N ALA A 48 -15.39 -8.21 -26.97
CA ALA A 48 -15.80 -6.81 -26.84
C ALA A 48 -16.97 -6.63 -25.85
N LEU A 49 -18.00 -7.47 -25.95
CA LEU A 49 -19.11 -7.47 -25.00
C LEU A 49 -18.62 -7.70 -23.56
N PHE A 50 -17.80 -8.72 -23.36
CA PHE A 50 -17.28 -9.04 -22.03
C PHE A 50 -16.25 -8.03 -21.53
N MET A 51 -15.49 -7.36 -22.40
CA MET A 51 -14.60 -6.27 -22.01
C MET A 51 -15.40 -5.13 -21.40
N ILE A 52 -16.51 -4.72 -22.02
CA ILE A 52 -17.39 -3.67 -21.48
C ILE A 52 -17.96 -4.10 -20.13
N ILE A 53 -18.46 -5.33 -20.01
CA ILE A 53 -19.00 -5.88 -18.77
C ILE A 53 -17.93 -5.90 -17.66
N HIS A 54 -16.73 -6.40 -17.94
CA HIS A 54 -15.63 -6.48 -16.97
C HIS A 54 -15.09 -5.10 -16.59
N LEU A 55 -14.99 -4.17 -17.53
CA LEU A 55 -14.58 -2.79 -17.26
C LEU A 55 -15.61 -2.08 -16.38
N PHE A 56 -16.90 -2.18 -16.72
CA PHE A 56 -17.98 -1.66 -15.90
C PHE A 56 -17.97 -2.26 -14.49
N GLN A 57 -17.84 -3.59 -14.37
CA GLN A 57 -17.75 -4.25 -13.07
C GLN A 57 -16.51 -3.84 -12.29
N THR A 58 -15.36 -3.66 -12.95
CA THR A 58 -14.11 -3.21 -12.32
C THR A 58 -14.26 -1.81 -11.74
N ILE A 59 -14.87 -0.88 -12.50
CA ILE A 59 -15.16 0.49 -12.05
C ILE A 59 -16.20 0.47 -10.92
N ARG A 60 -17.34 -0.21 -11.13
CA ARG A 60 -18.47 -0.27 -10.19
C ARG A 60 -18.12 -0.92 -8.86
N PHE A 61 -17.29 -1.96 -8.87
CA PHE A 61 -16.82 -2.64 -7.67
C PHE A 61 -15.47 -2.11 -7.18
N ARG A 62 -14.87 -1.11 -7.84
CA ARG A 62 -13.57 -0.50 -7.52
C ARG A 62 -12.45 -1.54 -7.35
N SER A 63 -12.50 -2.62 -8.12
CA SER A 63 -11.55 -3.74 -8.06
C SER A 63 -10.38 -3.52 -9.02
N TRP A 64 -9.69 -2.38 -8.88
CA TRP A 64 -8.58 -1.97 -9.75
C TRP A 64 -7.47 -3.01 -9.87
N TYR A 65 -7.33 -3.90 -8.90
CA TYR A 65 -6.38 -5.01 -8.98
C TYR A 65 -6.66 -6.00 -10.10
N PHE A 66 -7.88 -6.04 -10.62
CA PHE A 66 -8.30 -6.93 -11.70
C PHE A 66 -8.25 -6.25 -13.08
N ILE A 67 -7.64 -5.05 -13.19
CA ILE A 67 -7.58 -4.27 -14.43
C ILE A 67 -6.80 -4.97 -15.55
N THR A 68 -5.89 -5.88 -15.22
CA THR A 68 -5.18 -6.70 -16.20
C THR A 68 -6.15 -7.54 -17.04
N PHE A 69 -7.29 -7.94 -16.48
CA PHE A 69 -8.25 -8.78 -17.18
C PHE A 69 -8.94 -8.05 -18.36
N PRO A 70 -9.53 -6.84 -18.19
CA PRO A 70 -9.96 -6.02 -19.33
C PRO A 70 -8.85 -5.72 -20.36
N VAL A 71 -7.61 -5.51 -19.92
CA VAL A 71 -6.48 -5.28 -20.84
C VAL A 71 -6.20 -6.53 -21.70
N GLY A 72 -6.24 -7.73 -21.10
CA GLY A 72 -6.13 -8.98 -21.85
C GLY A 72 -7.26 -9.16 -22.88
N LEU A 73 -8.49 -8.76 -22.54
CA LEU A 73 -9.62 -8.79 -23.47
C LEU A 73 -9.44 -7.82 -24.65
N LEU A 74 -8.84 -6.65 -24.42
CA LEU A 74 -8.49 -5.73 -25.50
C LEU A 74 -7.52 -6.39 -26.49
N PHE A 75 -6.53 -7.12 -25.97
CA PHE A 75 -5.59 -7.86 -26.82
C PHE A 75 -6.31 -8.94 -27.63
N GLU A 76 -7.21 -9.73 -27.03
CA GLU A 76 -8.01 -10.72 -27.77
C GLU A 76 -8.80 -10.05 -28.91
N ILE A 77 -9.47 -8.93 -28.64
CA ILE A 77 -10.27 -8.20 -29.64
C ILE A 77 -9.39 -7.79 -30.82
N VAL A 78 -8.24 -7.18 -30.57
CA VAL A 78 -7.32 -6.75 -31.64
C VAL A 78 -6.81 -7.96 -32.42
N GLY A 79 -6.47 -9.05 -31.74
CA GLY A 79 -6.03 -10.30 -32.36
C GLY A 79 -7.08 -10.91 -33.29
N TYR A 80 -8.34 -11.00 -32.86
CA TYR A 80 -9.43 -11.53 -33.68
C TYR A 80 -9.90 -10.56 -34.78
N ILE A 81 -9.75 -9.25 -34.60
CA ILE A 81 -9.93 -8.27 -35.69
C ILE A 81 -8.87 -8.50 -36.77
N ALA A 82 -7.59 -8.65 -36.40
CA ALA A 82 -6.53 -8.97 -37.36
C ALA A 82 -6.82 -10.32 -38.07
N ARG A 83 -7.34 -11.31 -37.35
CA ARG A 83 -7.81 -12.57 -37.94
C ARG A 83 -8.93 -12.37 -38.96
N SER A 84 -9.89 -11.51 -38.66
CA SER A 84 -11.02 -11.23 -39.56
C SER A 84 -10.57 -10.51 -40.84
N LEU A 85 -9.56 -9.65 -40.74
CA LEU A 85 -8.92 -9.01 -41.89
C LEU A 85 -8.19 -10.06 -42.74
N SER A 86 -7.47 -10.98 -42.09
CA SER A 86 -6.81 -12.09 -42.78
C SER A 86 -7.79 -13.03 -43.48
N ALA A 87 -8.94 -13.32 -42.85
CA ALA A 87 -9.99 -14.18 -43.42
C ALA A 87 -10.71 -13.55 -44.64
N LYS A 88 -10.91 -12.23 -44.64
CA LYS A 88 -11.77 -11.55 -45.62
C LYS A 88 -11.01 -10.80 -46.71
N LYS A 89 -9.88 -10.17 -46.37
CA LYS A 89 -9.08 -9.39 -47.32
C LYS A 89 -7.99 -10.25 -47.93
N ASP A 90 -7.12 -10.79 -47.08
CA ASP A 90 -5.91 -11.45 -47.54
C ASP A 90 -5.32 -12.42 -46.49
N PRO A 91 -5.40 -13.73 -46.72
CA PRO A 91 -4.84 -14.73 -45.82
C PRO A 91 -3.31 -14.89 -45.96
N TYR A 92 -2.67 -14.33 -47.00
CA TYR A 92 -1.23 -14.41 -47.25
C TYR A 92 -0.45 -13.26 -46.62
N HIS A 93 -1.13 -12.16 -46.31
CA HIS A 93 -0.52 -10.92 -45.80
C HIS A 93 0.13 -11.11 -44.42
N LEU A 94 1.47 -11.01 -44.38
CA LEU A 94 2.30 -11.29 -43.20
C LEU A 94 1.91 -10.44 -41.99
N LEU A 95 1.62 -9.16 -42.19
CA LEU A 95 1.26 -8.24 -41.09
C LEU A 95 -0.03 -8.67 -40.36
N TYR A 96 -1.04 -9.16 -41.07
CA TYR A 96 -2.29 -9.62 -40.44
C TYR A 96 -2.05 -10.85 -39.58
N PHE A 97 -1.19 -11.77 -40.05
CA PHE A 97 -0.75 -12.92 -39.28
C PHE A 97 0.04 -12.52 -38.03
N ILE A 98 1.05 -11.63 -38.17
CA ILE A 98 1.87 -11.19 -37.04
C ILE A 98 1.01 -10.50 -35.97
N LEU A 99 0.11 -9.60 -36.38
CA LEU A 99 -0.80 -8.92 -35.45
C LEU A 99 -1.75 -9.93 -34.79
N ASN A 100 -2.37 -10.83 -35.55
CA ASN A 100 -3.21 -11.88 -34.99
C ASN A 100 -2.46 -12.69 -33.92
N TYR A 101 -1.30 -13.22 -34.29
CA TYR A 101 -0.52 -14.10 -33.44
C TYR A 101 -0.01 -13.39 -32.19
N PHE A 102 0.60 -12.21 -32.34
CA PHE A 102 1.14 -11.42 -31.24
C PHE A 102 0.06 -11.13 -30.18
N PHE A 103 -1.09 -10.62 -30.61
CA PHE A 103 -2.15 -10.22 -29.71
C PHE A 103 -2.84 -11.43 -29.05
N ILE A 104 -3.09 -12.53 -29.77
CA ILE A 104 -3.67 -13.75 -29.20
C ILE A 104 -2.70 -14.46 -28.25
N VAL A 105 -1.40 -14.49 -28.54
CA VAL A 105 -0.41 -15.12 -27.65
C VAL A 105 -0.22 -14.30 -26.37
N THR A 106 -0.17 -12.97 -26.49
CA THR A 106 0.07 -12.07 -25.36
C THR A 106 -1.18 -11.90 -24.47
N ALA A 107 -2.39 -11.95 -25.03
CA ALA A 107 -3.64 -11.73 -24.28
C ALA A 107 -3.74 -12.58 -22.99
N PRO A 108 -3.50 -13.90 -23.02
CA PRO A 108 -3.73 -14.73 -21.84
C PRO A 108 -2.71 -14.54 -20.72
N VAL A 109 -1.59 -13.85 -20.96
CA VAL A 109 -0.66 -13.42 -19.90
C VAL A 109 -1.34 -12.43 -18.97
N PHE A 110 -2.08 -11.48 -19.55
CA PHE A 110 -2.87 -10.52 -18.80
C PHE A 110 -4.07 -11.16 -18.10
N LEU A 111 -4.70 -12.14 -18.74
CA LEU A 111 -5.80 -12.93 -18.14
C LEU A 111 -5.27 -13.78 -16.97
N ALA A 112 -4.11 -14.43 -17.12
CA ALA A 112 -3.45 -15.21 -16.08
C ALA A 112 -3.00 -14.33 -14.91
N ALA A 113 -2.45 -13.13 -15.18
CA ALA A 113 -2.19 -12.14 -14.14
C ALA A 113 -3.46 -11.80 -13.34
N GLY A 114 -4.62 -11.70 -14.01
CA GLY A 114 -5.93 -11.59 -13.35
C GLY A 114 -6.22 -12.76 -12.41
N VAL A 115 -6.02 -14.00 -12.87
CA VAL A 115 -6.18 -15.21 -12.04
C VAL A 115 -5.23 -15.22 -10.83
N TYR A 116 -3.97 -14.79 -11.01
CA TYR A 116 -2.99 -14.69 -9.92
C TYR A 116 -3.39 -13.65 -8.87
N THR A 117 -3.96 -12.52 -9.30
CA THR A 117 -4.48 -11.49 -8.37
C THR A 117 -5.66 -12.02 -7.56
N ILE A 118 -6.51 -12.87 -8.14
CA ILE A 118 -7.63 -13.51 -7.42
C ILE A 118 -7.11 -14.43 -6.31
N LEU A 119 -6.15 -15.31 -6.61
CA LEU A 119 -5.54 -16.16 -5.58
C LEU A 119 -4.88 -15.30 -4.48
N SER A 120 -4.13 -14.28 -4.88
CA SER A 120 -3.46 -13.35 -3.96
C SER A 120 -4.45 -12.58 -3.09
N ALA A 121 -5.67 -12.33 -3.57
CA ALA A 121 -6.75 -11.74 -2.80
C ALA A 121 -7.51 -12.76 -1.93
N LEU A 122 -7.55 -14.05 -2.30
CA LEU A 122 -8.18 -15.12 -1.52
C LEU A 122 -7.34 -15.55 -0.32
N ILE A 123 -6.01 -15.65 -0.45
CA ILE A 123 -5.10 -16.13 0.61
C ILE A 123 -5.25 -15.35 1.92
N PRO A 124 -5.23 -14.00 1.94
CA PRO A 124 -5.43 -13.24 3.18
C PRO A 124 -6.83 -13.43 3.80
N ARG A 125 -7.86 -13.76 2.98
CA ARG A 125 -9.25 -13.86 3.45
C ARG A 125 -9.57 -15.22 4.05
N LEU A 126 -9.08 -16.29 3.44
CA LEU A 126 -9.29 -17.65 3.93
C LEU A 126 -8.26 -18.04 5.00
N GLY A 127 -7.09 -17.39 5.00
CA GLY A 127 -6.04 -17.54 6.00
C GLY A 127 -4.72 -17.99 5.37
N ARG A 128 -3.63 -17.29 5.74
CA ARG A 128 -2.28 -17.59 5.23
C ARG A 128 -1.80 -19.00 5.57
N ARG A 129 -2.30 -19.60 6.66
CA ARG A 129 -1.99 -20.98 7.09
C ARG A 129 -2.25 -22.06 6.04
N TYR A 130 -3.11 -21.79 5.06
CA TYR A 130 -3.43 -22.74 4.00
C TYR A 130 -2.56 -22.60 2.75
N SER A 131 -1.76 -21.52 2.64
CA SER A 131 -0.88 -21.24 1.51
C SER A 131 0.57 -21.55 1.86
N PHE A 132 1.29 -22.21 0.96
CA PHE A 132 2.73 -22.47 1.12
C PHE A 132 3.59 -21.22 0.98
N ALA A 133 3.14 -20.25 0.16
CA ALA A 133 3.90 -19.06 -0.16
C ALA A 133 3.13 -17.78 0.16
N PRO A 134 3.83 -16.67 0.46
CA PRO A 134 3.19 -15.37 0.65
C PRO A 134 2.50 -14.89 -0.64
N PRO A 135 1.33 -14.24 -0.56
CA PRO A 135 0.59 -13.73 -1.72
C PRO A 135 1.43 -12.83 -2.64
N LYS A 136 2.27 -11.97 -2.04
CA LYS A 136 3.13 -11.05 -2.80
C LYS A 136 4.17 -11.79 -3.64
N PHE A 137 4.73 -12.87 -3.08
CA PHE A 137 5.72 -13.69 -3.78
C PHE A 137 5.09 -14.42 -4.95
N ILE A 138 3.93 -15.06 -4.74
CA ILE A 138 3.17 -15.72 -5.81
C ILE A 138 2.90 -14.73 -6.94
N LEU A 139 2.33 -13.56 -6.63
CA LEU A 139 1.97 -12.57 -7.64
C LEU A 139 3.19 -12.10 -8.47
N TRP A 140 4.27 -11.66 -7.82
CA TRP A 140 5.45 -11.15 -8.52
C TRP A 140 6.20 -12.24 -9.29
N PHE A 141 6.34 -13.43 -8.71
CA PHE A 141 7.03 -14.54 -9.35
C PHE A 141 6.33 -14.94 -10.66
N PHE A 142 5.02 -15.23 -10.61
CA PHE A 142 4.30 -15.74 -11.78
C PHE A 142 4.11 -14.69 -12.87
N ILE A 143 3.86 -13.41 -12.51
CA ILE A 143 3.79 -12.34 -13.50
C ILE A 143 5.14 -12.15 -14.20
N THR A 144 6.24 -12.14 -13.46
CA THR A 144 7.59 -11.96 -14.05
C THR A 144 7.95 -13.15 -14.93
N SER A 145 7.63 -14.37 -14.47
CA SER A 145 7.80 -15.61 -15.24
C SER A 145 7.04 -15.56 -16.57
N ASP A 146 5.77 -15.14 -16.55
CA ASP A 146 4.96 -15.05 -17.77
C ASP A 146 5.46 -13.96 -18.73
N VAL A 147 5.93 -12.81 -18.23
CA VAL A 147 6.54 -11.76 -19.08
C VAL A 147 7.77 -12.30 -19.81
N ILE A 148 8.66 -13.01 -19.10
CA ILE A 148 9.85 -13.62 -19.71
C ILE A 148 9.44 -14.64 -20.77
N ALA A 149 8.49 -15.52 -20.45
CA ALA A 149 7.97 -16.52 -21.40
C ALA A 149 7.40 -15.86 -22.66
N THR A 150 6.64 -14.79 -22.49
CA THR A 150 5.99 -14.05 -23.58
C THR A 150 7.00 -13.40 -24.51
N VAL A 151 8.05 -12.80 -23.96
CA VAL A 151 9.13 -12.21 -24.78
C VAL A 151 9.76 -13.29 -25.66
N VAL A 152 10.11 -14.45 -25.08
CA VAL A 152 10.66 -15.58 -25.85
C VAL A 152 9.69 -16.05 -26.93
N GLN A 153 8.39 -16.14 -26.62
CA GLN A 153 7.37 -16.58 -27.57
C GLN A 153 7.16 -15.59 -28.73
N VAL A 154 7.04 -14.30 -28.43
CA VAL A 154 6.88 -13.24 -29.43
C VAL A 154 8.11 -13.18 -30.34
N THR A 155 9.32 -13.29 -29.78
CA THR A 155 10.54 -13.35 -30.57
C THR A 155 10.56 -14.58 -31.48
N GLY A 156 10.23 -15.77 -30.95
CA GLY A 156 10.16 -16.99 -31.75
C GLY A 156 9.14 -16.87 -32.90
N ALA A 157 7.94 -16.37 -32.63
CA ALA A 157 6.89 -16.20 -33.63
C ALA A 157 7.22 -15.17 -34.70
N ALA A 158 7.80 -14.03 -34.32
CA ALA A 158 8.25 -13.03 -35.29
C ALA A 158 9.33 -13.61 -36.21
N LEU A 159 10.28 -14.38 -35.66
CA LEU A 159 11.31 -15.07 -36.44
C LEU A 159 10.73 -16.13 -37.37
N ILE A 160 9.67 -16.86 -36.97
CA ILE A 160 8.95 -17.79 -37.85
C ILE A 160 8.39 -17.02 -39.06
N GLY A 161 7.70 -15.89 -38.82
CA GLY A 161 7.13 -15.07 -39.88
C GLY A 161 8.18 -14.57 -40.88
N VAL A 162 9.31 -14.06 -40.38
CA VAL A 162 10.43 -13.60 -41.21
C VAL A 162 11.05 -14.74 -42.02
N LYS A 163 11.33 -15.88 -41.38
CA LYS A 163 11.93 -17.03 -42.06
C LYS A 163 11.01 -17.62 -43.13
N GLN A 164 9.71 -17.68 -42.86
CA GLN A 164 8.73 -18.17 -43.81
C GLN A 164 8.60 -17.22 -45.02
N SER A 165 8.65 -15.91 -44.78
CA SER A 165 8.71 -14.90 -45.84
C SER A 165 9.95 -15.06 -46.73
N ASN A 166 11.10 -15.35 -46.12
CA ASN A 166 12.39 -15.54 -46.81
C ASN A 166 12.57 -16.94 -47.41
N ARG A 167 11.58 -17.84 -47.31
CA ARG A 167 11.66 -19.25 -47.76
C ARG A 167 12.78 -20.06 -47.06
N GLU A 168 13.10 -19.70 -45.82
CA GLU A 168 14.05 -20.38 -44.95
C GLU A 168 13.37 -21.40 -44.03
N ASP A 169 14.13 -22.36 -43.50
CA ASP A 169 13.63 -23.33 -42.53
C ASP A 169 13.34 -22.65 -41.17
N PRO A 170 12.06 -22.60 -40.72
CA PRO A 170 11.66 -21.97 -39.47
C PRO A 170 11.91 -22.83 -38.23
N THR A 171 12.46 -24.05 -38.34
CA THR A 171 12.60 -25.00 -37.22
C THR A 171 13.27 -24.40 -35.98
N VAL A 172 14.36 -23.64 -36.14
CA VAL A 172 15.03 -22.97 -35.01
C VAL A 172 14.13 -21.93 -34.34
N ALA A 173 13.39 -21.15 -35.13
CA ALA A 173 12.46 -20.15 -34.61
C ALA A 173 11.26 -20.81 -33.90
N ASN A 174 10.77 -21.93 -34.44
CA ASN A 174 9.76 -22.77 -33.79
C ASN A 174 10.26 -23.32 -32.45
N ASN A 175 11.51 -23.77 -32.36
CA ASN A 175 12.09 -24.26 -31.10
C ASN A 175 12.23 -23.16 -30.04
N ILE A 176 12.53 -21.92 -30.44
CA ILE A 176 12.55 -20.77 -29.52
C ILE A 176 11.15 -20.52 -28.97
N LEU A 177 10.14 -20.44 -29.85
CA LEU A 177 8.74 -20.30 -29.46
C LEU A 177 8.30 -21.44 -28.54
N LEU A 178 8.63 -22.68 -28.91
CA LEU A 178 8.33 -23.89 -28.14
C LEU A 178 8.94 -23.86 -26.74
N GLY A 179 10.19 -23.40 -26.61
CA GLY A 179 10.86 -23.24 -25.31
C GLY A 179 10.12 -22.26 -24.39
N GLY A 180 9.66 -21.13 -24.94
CA GLY A 180 8.86 -20.16 -24.21
C GLY A 180 7.51 -20.73 -23.75
N LEU A 181 6.84 -21.51 -24.60
CA LEU A 181 5.57 -22.19 -24.25
C LEU A 181 5.78 -23.29 -23.21
N ALA A 182 6.87 -24.07 -23.33
CA ALA A 182 7.18 -25.15 -22.39
C ALA A 182 7.45 -24.60 -20.99
N TYR A 183 8.22 -23.50 -20.89
CA TYR A 183 8.45 -22.81 -19.62
C TYR A 183 7.15 -22.22 -19.05
N GLN A 184 6.29 -21.64 -19.90
CA GLN A 184 5.00 -21.13 -19.46
C GLN A 184 4.11 -22.25 -18.90
N VAL A 185 4.01 -23.40 -19.59
CA VAL A 185 3.26 -24.58 -19.11
C VAL A 185 3.81 -25.08 -17.78
N PHE A 186 5.13 -25.15 -17.63
CA PHE A 186 5.76 -25.52 -16.35
C PHE A 186 5.35 -24.54 -15.23
N SER A 187 5.48 -23.23 -15.47
CA SER A 187 5.16 -22.19 -14.50
C SER A 187 3.69 -22.23 -14.07
N ILE A 188 2.75 -22.25 -15.02
CA ILE A 188 1.32 -22.33 -14.70
C ILE A 188 0.94 -23.67 -14.05
N SER A 189 1.64 -24.78 -14.35
CA SER A 189 1.43 -26.07 -13.66
C SER A 189 1.74 -25.95 -12.17
N VAL A 190 2.85 -25.30 -11.81
CA VAL A 190 3.19 -25.00 -10.41
C VAL A 190 2.11 -24.13 -9.77
N PHE A 191 1.63 -23.10 -10.47
CA PHE A 191 0.55 -22.24 -9.97
C PHE A 191 -0.76 -23.02 -9.74
N VAL A 192 -1.15 -23.90 -10.66
CA VAL A 192 -2.34 -24.77 -10.54
C VAL A 192 -2.21 -25.67 -9.33
N ILE A 193 -1.06 -26.30 -9.11
CA ILE A 193 -0.80 -27.16 -7.94
C ILE A 193 -0.91 -26.36 -6.64
N LEU A 194 -0.29 -25.18 -6.58
CA LEU A 194 -0.37 -24.29 -5.41
C LEU A 194 -1.81 -23.87 -5.12
N THR A 195 -2.55 -23.50 -6.16
CA THR A 195 -3.96 -23.09 -6.08
C THR A 195 -4.85 -24.24 -5.61
N ALA A 196 -4.74 -25.40 -6.24
CA ALA A 196 -5.50 -26.60 -5.88
C ALA A 196 -5.24 -27.00 -4.43
N THR A 197 -3.97 -26.97 -4.02
CA THR A 197 -3.57 -27.30 -2.67
C THR A 197 -4.13 -26.31 -1.64
N PHE A 198 -4.07 -25.01 -1.93
CA PHE A 198 -4.65 -23.96 -1.09
C PHE A 198 -6.17 -24.13 -0.95
N LEU A 199 -6.89 -24.31 -2.06
CA LEU A 199 -8.34 -24.47 -2.06
C LEU A 199 -8.78 -25.77 -1.36
N PHE A 200 -8.04 -26.85 -1.55
CA PHE A 200 -8.30 -28.12 -0.86
C PHE A 200 -8.10 -27.99 0.65
N ARG A 201 -7.00 -27.37 1.09
CA ARG A 201 -6.74 -27.12 2.52
C ARG A 201 -7.76 -26.15 3.13
N ALA A 202 -8.21 -25.15 2.37
CA ALA A 202 -9.21 -24.18 2.81
C ALA A 202 -10.67 -24.64 2.63
N ARG A 203 -10.94 -25.86 2.13
CA ARG A 203 -12.31 -26.30 1.75
C ARG A 203 -13.36 -26.17 2.86
N ARG A 204 -12.97 -26.45 4.11
CA ARG A 204 -13.86 -26.37 5.27
C ARG A 204 -14.23 -24.92 5.58
N GLU A 205 -13.26 -24.01 5.49
CA GLU A 205 -13.46 -22.56 5.69
C GLU A 205 -14.27 -21.93 4.56
N ILE A 206 -13.99 -22.34 3.31
CA ILE A 206 -14.74 -21.89 2.12
C ILE A 206 -16.22 -22.26 2.26
N SER A 207 -16.50 -23.48 2.72
CA SER A 207 -17.87 -23.95 2.94
C SER A 207 -18.54 -23.24 4.13
N GLY A 208 -17.80 -23.00 5.22
CA GLY A 208 -18.28 -22.31 6.41
C GLY A 208 -18.64 -20.83 6.20
N ARG A 209 -18.04 -20.16 5.20
CA ARG A 209 -18.31 -18.74 4.88
C ARG A 209 -19.50 -18.50 3.94
N GLY A 210 -20.15 -19.56 3.47
CA GLY A 210 -21.43 -19.52 2.74
C GLY A 210 -21.34 -19.79 1.23
N LYS A 211 -22.49 -20.17 0.66
CA LYS A 211 -22.64 -20.69 -0.72
C LYS A 211 -22.04 -19.80 -1.81
N LYS A 212 -22.13 -18.46 -1.67
CA LYS A 212 -21.62 -17.52 -2.69
C LYS A 212 -20.10 -17.62 -2.86
N LEU A 213 -19.35 -17.75 -1.76
CA LEU A 213 -17.89 -17.89 -1.82
C LEU A 213 -17.48 -19.26 -2.34
N THR A 214 -18.21 -20.31 -1.96
CA THR A 214 -18.00 -21.67 -2.49
C THR A 214 -18.17 -21.72 -4.00
N ILE A 215 -19.27 -21.17 -4.53
CA ILE A 215 -19.52 -21.15 -5.97
C ILE A 215 -18.45 -20.31 -6.69
N PHE A 216 -18.03 -19.18 -6.10
CA PHE A 216 -16.92 -18.39 -6.65
C PHE A 216 -15.60 -19.17 -6.70
N CYS A 217 -15.23 -19.89 -5.63
CA CYS A 217 -14.01 -20.71 -5.62
C CYS A 217 -14.06 -21.85 -6.64
N VAL A 218 -15.24 -22.44 -6.87
CA VAL A 218 -15.45 -23.42 -7.94
C VAL A 218 -15.29 -22.75 -9.31
N ALA A 219 -15.95 -21.62 -9.56
CA ALA A 219 -15.82 -20.86 -10.80
C ALA A 219 -14.36 -20.44 -11.08
N PHE A 220 -13.64 -19.99 -10.05
CA PHE A 220 -12.22 -19.67 -10.11
C PHE A 220 -11.36 -20.90 -10.45
N SER A 221 -11.65 -22.06 -9.85
CA SER A 221 -10.93 -23.30 -10.15
C SER A 221 -11.16 -23.74 -11.60
N VAL A 222 -12.41 -23.71 -12.06
CA VAL A 222 -12.77 -24.05 -13.45
C VAL A 222 -12.10 -23.09 -14.42
N ALA A 223 -12.16 -21.78 -14.19
CA ALA A 223 -11.50 -20.79 -15.04
C ALA A 223 -9.98 -20.97 -15.07
N THR A 224 -9.35 -21.30 -13.94
CA THR A 224 -7.90 -21.60 -13.87
C THR A 224 -7.54 -22.84 -14.71
N ILE A 225 -8.36 -23.89 -14.65
CA ILE A 225 -8.17 -25.11 -15.46
C ILE A 225 -8.37 -24.82 -16.95
N LEU A 226 -9.35 -23.99 -17.32
CA LEU A 226 -9.58 -23.61 -18.72
C LEU A 226 -8.40 -22.82 -19.31
N VAL A 227 -7.85 -21.86 -18.56
CA VAL A 227 -6.63 -21.15 -18.97
C VAL A 227 -5.45 -22.12 -19.10
N TYR A 228 -5.31 -23.06 -18.16
CA TYR A 228 -4.27 -24.07 -18.21
C TYR A 228 -4.39 -25.00 -19.42
N LEU A 229 -5.60 -25.47 -19.73
CA LEU A 229 -5.89 -26.31 -20.89
C LEU A 229 -5.45 -25.62 -22.19
N ARG A 230 -5.78 -24.33 -22.34
CA ARG A 230 -5.34 -23.52 -23.48
C ARG A 230 -3.82 -23.47 -23.59
N THR A 231 -3.11 -23.24 -22.48
CA THR A 231 -1.63 -23.18 -22.49
C THR A 231 -1.01 -24.52 -22.87
N ILE A 232 -1.58 -25.64 -22.42
CA ILE A 232 -1.15 -26.99 -22.84
C ILE A 232 -1.39 -27.20 -24.34
N PHE A 233 -2.57 -26.81 -24.84
CA PHE A 233 -2.88 -26.93 -26.26
C PHE A 233 -1.88 -26.15 -27.11
N ARG A 234 -1.54 -24.91 -26.74
CA ARG A 234 -0.54 -24.11 -27.46
C ARG A 234 0.84 -24.75 -27.49
N LEU A 235 1.25 -25.35 -26.37
CA LEU A 235 2.49 -26.12 -26.33
C LEU A 235 2.44 -27.32 -27.29
N ALA A 236 1.35 -28.09 -27.26
CA ALA A 236 1.18 -29.27 -28.11
C ALA A 236 1.12 -28.91 -29.60
N GLU A 237 0.36 -27.87 -29.96
CA GLU A 237 0.24 -27.34 -31.31
C GLU A 237 1.60 -26.90 -31.86
N THR A 238 2.40 -26.17 -31.06
CA THR A 238 3.74 -25.72 -31.47
C THR A 238 4.76 -26.85 -31.50
N ALA A 239 4.61 -27.84 -30.61
CA ALA A 239 5.47 -29.02 -30.56
C ALA A 239 5.33 -29.90 -31.81
N GLU A 240 4.12 -29.95 -32.39
CA GLU A 240 3.87 -30.63 -33.65
C GLU A 240 4.54 -29.91 -34.85
N GLY A 241 4.73 -28.60 -34.72
CA GLY A 241 5.39 -27.75 -35.71
C GLY A 241 4.47 -27.32 -36.86
N LEU A 242 5.02 -26.49 -37.74
CA LEU A 242 4.31 -25.92 -38.88
C LEU A 242 3.87 -27.03 -39.85
N GLY A 243 2.56 -27.20 -40.03
CA GLY A 243 1.97 -28.26 -40.86
C GLY A 243 1.47 -29.49 -40.08
N GLY A 244 1.58 -29.49 -38.75
CA GLY A 244 0.95 -30.48 -37.88
C GLY A 244 -0.58 -30.47 -37.99
N HIS A 245 -1.22 -31.60 -37.65
CA HIS A 245 -2.68 -31.76 -37.68
C HIS A 245 -3.40 -30.84 -36.68
N LEU A 246 -2.81 -30.58 -35.51
CA LEU A 246 -3.37 -29.65 -34.52
C LEU A 246 -3.27 -28.20 -34.99
N TYR A 247 -2.15 -27.83 -35.62
CA TYR A 247 -1.90 -26.48 -36.13
C TYR A 247 -2.76 -26.15 -37.35
N SER A 248 -2.95 -27.12 -38.26
CA SER A 248 -3.56 -26.89 -39.58
C SER A 248 -5.08 -27.08 -39.60
N ASN A 249 -5.74 -27.20 -38.44
CA ASN A 249 -7.18 -27.45 -38.37
C ASN A 249 -7.88 -26.46 -37.42
N GLU A 250 -8.73 -25.63 -38.02
CA GLU A 250 -9.42 -24.54 -37.31
C GLU A 250 -10.34 -25.03 -36.18
N ILE A 251 -10.84 -26.27 -36.25
CA ILE A 251 -11.74 -26.81 -35.23
C ILE A 251 -11.01 -26.92 -33.89
N TYR A 252 -9.74 -27.37 -33.88
CA TYR A 252 -8.96 -27.43 -32.64
C TYR A 252 -8.66 -26.04 -32.10
N PHE A 253 -8.33 -25.09 -32.99
CA PHE A 253 -8.20 -23.69 -32.59
C PHE A 253 -9.51 -23.17 -31.95
N ALA A 254 -10.67 -23.39 -32.57
CA ALA A 254 -11.95 -22.95 -32.02
C ALA A 254 -12.26 -23.59 -30.66
N CYS A 255 -12.02 -24.90 -30.50
CA CYS A 255 -12.40 -25.66 -29.30
C CYS A 255 -11.38 -25.58 -28.16
N LEU A 256 -10.09 -25.44 -28.44
CA LEU A 256 -9.02 -25.55 -27.44
C LEU A 256 -8.24 -24.24 -27.24
N GLU A 257 -8.29 -23.31 -28.20
CA GLU A 257 -7.79 -21.95 -28.01
C GLU A 257 -8.91 -20.99 -27.59
N PHE A 258 -9.93 -20.86 -28.43
CA PHE A 258 -10.98 -19.85 -28.23
C PHE A 258 -11.95 -20.22 -27.10
N ALA A 259 -12.56 -21.40 -27.16
CA ALA A 259 -13.63 -21.77 -26.23
C ALA A 259 -13.22 -21.76 -24.75
N PRO A 260 -12.03 -22.25 -24.33
CA PRO A 260 -11.65 -22.23 -22.93
C PRO A 260 -11.51 -20.82 -22.37
N ILE A 261 -10.92 -19.90 -23.14
CA ILE A 261 -10.79 -18.50 -22.76
C ILE A 261 -12.15 -17.80 -22.74
N ALA A 262 -12.98 -18.02 -23.76
CA ALA A 262 -14.33 -17.47 -23.84
C ALA A 262 -15.19 -17.88 -22.63
N LEU A 263 -15.10 -19.15 -22.21
CA LEU A 263 -15.78 -19.68 -21.02
C LEU A 263 -15.20 -19.12 -19.71
N ALA A 264 -13.88 -18.99 -19.58
CA ALA A 264 -13.26 -18.40 -18.39
C ALA A 264 -13.69 -16.94 -18.20
N VAL A 265 -13.76 -16.18 -19.29
CA VAL A 265 -14.22 -14.78 -19.31
C VAL A 265 -15.68 -14.67 -18.90
N LEU A 266 -16.55 -15.56 -19.40
CA LEU A 266 -17.95 -15.65 -19.00
C LEU A 266 -18.10 -15.97 -17.50
N LEU A 267 -17.34 -16.95 -17.00
CA LEU A 267 -17.37 -17.33 -15.59
C LEU A 267 -17.02 -16.16 -14.67
N PHE A 268 -15.96 -15.42 -14.97
CA PHE A 268 -15.59 -14.24 -14.20
C PHE A 268 -16.53 -13.05 -14.42
N ALA A 269 -17.26 -12.99 -15.54
CA ALA A 269 -18.28 -11.96 -15.73
C ALA A 269 -19.48 -12.18 -14.79
N ILE A 270 -19.92 -13.44 -14.64
CA ILE A 270 -21.01 -13.82 -13.73
C ILE A 270 -20.53 -13.71 -12.26
N TRP A 271 -19.38 -14.34 -11.97
CA TRP A 271 -18.79 -14.44 -10.64
C TRP A 271 -17.60 -13.48 -10.49
N HIS A 272 -17.87 -12.19 -10.68
CA HIS A 272 -16.80 -11.19 -10.68
C HIS A 272 -16.07 -11.11 -9.33
N PRO A 273 -14.73 -11.07 -9.30
CA PRO A 273 -13.94 -11.01 -8.06
C PRO A 273 -14.26 -9.75 -7.25
N GLY A 274 -14.52 -8.61 -7.89
CA GLY A 274 -14.98 -7.41 -7.18
C GLY A 274 -16.28 -7.61 -6.37
N ARG A 275 -17.15 -8.54 -6.76
CA ARG A 275 -18.42 -8.87 -6.09
C ARG A 275 -18.24 -9.97 -5.03
N CYS A 276 -17.44 -10.99 -5.33
CA CYS A 276 -17.34 -12.20 -4.50
C CYS A 276 -16.18 -12.15 -3.49
N VAL A 277 -15.13 -11.43 -3.84
CA VAL A 277 -13.88 -11.29 -3.10
C VAL A 277 -13.95 -9.90 -2.42
N GLY A 278 -14.11 -8.80 -3.14
CA GLY A 278 -14.31 -7.46 -2.56
C GLY A 278 -13.22 -6.45 -2.95
N LYS A 279 -13.34 -5.21 -2.44
CA LYS A 279 -12.69 -3.99 -2.97
C LYS A 279 -11.16 -3.88 -2.86
N LYS A 280 -10.49 -4.62 -1.97
CA LYS A 280 -9.03 -4.47 -1.73
C LYS A 280 -8.31 -5.83 -1.83
N LEU A 281 -7.19 -5.86 -2.56
CA LEU A 281 -6.10 -6.82 -2.34
C LEU A 281 -5.59 -6.53 -0.92
N TYR A 282 -5.84 -7.45 0.01
CA TYR A 282 -5.37 -7.31 1.39
C TYR A 282 -3.86 -7.56 1.43
N LEU A 283 -3.07 -6.55 1.09
CA LEU A 283 -1.65 -6.48 1.39
C LEU A 283 -1.51 -6.05 2.86
N SER A 284 -1.64 -7.03 3.77
CA SER A 284 -1.30 -7.00 5.22
C SER A 284 -1.84 -5.86 6.10
N HIS A 285 -2.86 -6.18 6.90
CA HIS A 285 -2.84 -6.19 8.38
C HIS A 285 -4.10 -6.93 8.87
N GLN A 286 -3.95 -7.95 9.72
CA GLN A 286 -5.06 -8.75 10.26
C GLN A 286 -5.66 -8.07 11.49
N GLN A 287 -6.99 -8.03 11.57
CA GLN A 287 -7.73 -8.24 12.82
C GLN A 287 -8.94 -9.15 12.50
N PRO A 288 -9.23 -10.17 13.33
CA PRO A 288 -10.28 -11.15 13.08
C PRO A 288 -11.64 -10.62 13.56
N GLN A 289 -12.68 -10.68 12.73
CA GLN A 289 -14.05 -10.38 13.16
C GLN A 289 -14.92 -11.65 13.14
N LEU A 290 -15.27 -12.08 14.34
CA LEU A 290 -16.40 -12.96 14.63
C LEU A 290 -17.69 -12.13 14.62
N ALA A 291 -18.75 -12.78 14.13
CA ALA A 291 -20.18 -12.52 14.33
C ALA A 291 -20.79 -11.20 13.81
N ARG A 292 -21.57 -11.34 12.72
CA ARG A 292 -22.74 -10.50 12.44
C ARG A 292 -23.88 -10.90 13.38
N GLN A 293 -24.61 -9.94 13.95
CA GLN A 293 -26.05 -9.71 13.67
C GLN A 293 -26.60 -8.54 14.52
N ASN A 294 -27.68 -7.94 14.00
CA ASN A 294 -28.48 -6.79 14.47
C ASN A 294 -28.02 -5.37 14.09
N PRO A 295 -28.97 -4.48 13.72
CA PRO A 295 -28.67 -3.19 13.10
C PRO A 295 -28.13 -2.25 14.16
N MET A 296 -26.91 -1.76 13.95
CA MET A 296 -26.24 -0.86 14.90
C MET A 296 -25.68 0.39 14.20
N PRO A 297 -25.45 1.46 14.98
CA PRO A 297 -25.23 2.86 14.60
C PRO A 297 -23.95 3.08 13.76
N PRO A 298 -23.61 4.33 13.39
CA PRO A 298 -22.44 4.63 12.55
C PRO A 298 -21.20 3.85 12.98
N LEU A 299 -20.57 3.18 12.00
CA LEU A 299 -19.38 2.36 12.20
C LEU A 299 -18.28 3.16 12.95
N PRO A 300 -17.56 2.54 13.92
CA PRO A 300 -16.39 3.16 14.51
C PRO A 300 -15.27 3.31 13.45
N PRO A 301 -14.38 4.32 13.58
CA PRO A 301 -13.33 4.59 12.61
C PRO A 301 -12.37 3.40 12.46
N SER A 302 -11.76 3.24 11.28
CA SER A 302 -10.76 2.20 10.99
C SER A 302 -9.69 2.12 12.07
N ALA A 303 -9.19 0.91 12.38
CA ALA A 303 -8.22 0.62 13.45
C ALA A 303 -6.92 1.47 13.46
N ASN A 304 -6.60 2.20 12.39
CA ASN A 304 -5.57 3.25 12.32
C ASN A 304 -5.98 4.29 11.27
N PRO A 305 -6.77 5.32 11.62
CA PRO A 305 -7.26 6.28 10.62
C PRO A 305 -6.15 7.29 10.30
N LEU A 306 -5.60 7.20 9.09
CA LEU A 306 -4.76 8.27 8.53
C LEU A 306 -5.66 9.40 7.99
N PRO A 307 -5.26 10.67 8.15
CA PRO A 307 -4.12 11.13 8.96
C PRO A 307 -4.40 11.01 10.46
N ARG A 308 -3.38 10.63 11.24
CA ARG A 308 -3.46 10.62 12.70
C ARG A 308 -3.57 12.05 13.23
N LEU A 309 -4.32 12.20 14.31
CA LEU A 309 -4.28 13.39 15.16
C LEU A 309 -3.93 12.89 16.56
N VAL A 310 -2.77 13.30 17.05
CA VAL A 310 -2.20 12.86 18.32
C VAL A 310 -2.01 14.10 19.21
N THR A 311 -2.23 13.96 20.51
CA THR A 311 -1.86 15.00 21.48
C THR A 311 -1.13 14.35 22.64
N TYR A 312 -0.02 14.98 23.06
CA TYR A 312 0.63 14.66 24.32
C TYR A 312 -0.12 15.33 25.46
N TYR A 313 -0.17 14.65 26.59
CA TYR A 313 -0.81 15.08 27.81
C TYR A 313 0.17 14.80 28.95
N GLN A 314 1.04 15.79 29.22
CA GLN A 314 2.06 15.74 30.26
C GLN A 314 1.67 16.59 31.46
N THR A 315 1.18 17.81 31.23
CA THR A 315 0.65 18.66 32.29
C THR A 315 -0.78 18.21 32.62
N HIS A 316 -0.89 17.32 33.60
CA HIS A 316 -2.16 16.72 34.01
C HIS A 316 -2.97 17.61 34.95
N HIS A 317 -2.29 18.33 35.86
CA HIS A 317 -2.92 19.19 36.84
C HIS A 317 -2.43 20.63 36.68
N GLU A 318 -3.28 21.57 37.06
CA GLU A 318 -2.88 22.96 37.27
C GLU A 318 -2.03 23.08 38.54
N SER A 319 -1.33 24.20 38.70
CA SER A 319 -0.65 24.54 39.97
C SER A 319 -1.58 24.60 41.18
N SER A 320 -2.90 24.69 40.96
CA SER A 320 -3.94 24.62 41.98
C SER A 320 -4.24 23.18 42.45
N GLY A 321 -3.67 22.16 41.81
CA GLY A 321 -3.95 20.74 42.01
C GLY A 321 -5.19 20.23 41.28
N ASN A 322 -5.90 21.08 40.53
CA ASN A 322 -7.08 20.69 39.76
C ASN A 322 -6.68 19.92 38.50
N LEU A 323 -7.39 18.82 38.21
CA LEU A 323 -7.19 18.03 37.00
C LEU A 323 -7.60 18.81 35.74
N ILE A 324 -6.71 18.84 34.75
CA ILE A 324 -6.98 19.38 33.42
C ILE A 324 -7.61 18.28 32.56
N SER A 325 -8.94 18.22 32.55
CA SER A 325 -9.69 17.12 31.91
C SER A 325 -9.36 16.94 30.41
N ALA A 326 -9.18 15.68 30.00
CA ALA A 326 -8.98 15.29 28.59
C ALA A 326 -10.32 14.95 27.89
N LEU A 327 -11.42 14.82 28.64
CA LEU A 327 -12.76 14.55 28.08
C LEU A 327 -13.23 15.54 27.00
N PRO A 328 -12.89 16.85 27.04
CA PRO A 328 -13.25 17.76 25.97
C PRO A 328 -12.81 17.33 24.57
N LEU A 329 -11.75 16.51 24.45
CA LEU A 329 -11.29 15.97 23.16
C LEU A 329 -12.31 15.04 22.48
N ILE A 330 -13.26 14.47 23.22
CA ILE A 330 -14.33 13.60 22.70
C ILE A 330 -15.73 14.16 22.89
N THR A 331 -15.92 15.11 23.82
CA THR A 331 -17.23 15.70 24.10
C THR A 331 -17.50 16.97 23.29
N GLN A 332 -16.45 17.70 22.89
CA GLN A 332 -16.61 18.90 22.06
C GLN A 332 -16.74 18.54 20.57
N PRO A 333 -17.64 19.20 19.83
CA PRO A 333 -17.91 18.87 18.44
C PRO A 333 -16.74 19.25 17.52
N GLY A 334 -16.60 18.50 16.42
CA GLY A 334 -15.64 18.80 15.37
C GLY A 334 -14.20 18.41 15.69
N ILE A 335 -13.99 17.53 16.68
CA ILE A 335 -12.69 16.95 17.01
C ILE A 335 -12.64 15.49 16.56
N ALA A 336 -11.58 15.11 15.86
CA ALA A 336 -11.32 13.75 15.42
C ALA A 336 -9.94 13.27 15.92
N ILE A 337 -9.74 13.41 17.24
CA ILE A 337 -8.55 12.92 17.92
C ILE A 337 -8.46 11.40 17.75
N THR A 338 -7.25 10.90 17.52
CA THR A 338 -7.02 9.46 17.27
C THR A 338 -6.24 8.82 18.40
N HIS A 339 -5.27 9.56 18.97
CA HIS A 339 -4.42 9.08 20.05
C HIS A 339 -4.21 10.18 21.09
N VAL A 340 -4.18 9.79 22.35
CA VAL A 340 -3.72 10.61 23.48
C VAL A 340 -2.56 9.88 24.13
N ILE A 341 -1.43 10.58 24.29
CA ILE A 341 -0.22 10.02 24.86
C ILE A 341 0.00 10.67 26.24
N VAL A 342 -0.15 9.86 27.30
CA VAL A 342 0.05 10.27 28.70
C VAL A 342 1.54 10.27 28.99
N ALA A 343 2.07 11.42 29.40
CA ALA A 343 3.50 11.64 29.57
C ALA A 343 3.79 12.28 30.94
N ALA A 344 4.99 12.21 31.49
CA ALA A 344 6.09 11.34 31.11
C ALA A 344 6.25 10.25 32.18
N ILE A 345 6.38 9.00 31.75
CA ILE A 345 6.73 7.88 32.63
C ILE A 345 8.26 7.88 32.78
N HIS A 346 8.74 7.86 34.02
CA HIS A 346 10.16 7.86 34.35
C HIS A 346 10.53 6.59 35.13
N ILE A 347 11.66 6.00 34.76
CA ILE A 347 12.30 4.93 35.53
C ILE A 347 13.36 5.57 36.41
N ASN A 348 13.13 5.54 37.72
CA ASN A 348 14.01 6.13 38.72
C ASN A 348 15.14 5.16 39.15
N GLU A 349 16.01 5.58 40.06
CA GLU A 349 17.11 4.73 40.56
C GLU A 349 16.62 3.45 41.24
N ASP A 350 15.49 3.55 41.95
CA ASP A 350 14.79 2.41 42.52
C ASP A 350 13.79 1.88 41.49
N PRO A 351 13.96 0.64 40.99
CA PRO A 351 13.10 0.08 39.95
C PRO A 351 11.61 0.06 40.29
N GLU A 352 11.27 -0.08 41.58
CA GLU A 352 9.88 -0.14 42.05
C GLU A 352 9.24 1.25 42.18
N LYS A 353 10.03 2.33 42.05
CA LYS A 353 9.57 3.71 42.19
C LYS A 353 9.47 4.40 40.85
N ILE A 354 8.84 3.76 39.86
CA ILE A 354 8.49 4.45 38.62
C ILE A 354 7.55 5.62 38.94
N THR A 355 7.69 6.73 38.21
CA THR A 355 6.82 7.89 38.36
C THR A 355 6.16 8.24 37.03
N LEU A 356 4.95 8.78 37.11
CA LEU A 356 4.33 9.57 36.05
C LEU A 356 4.48 11.03 36.49
N ASN A 357 5.33 11.78 35.80
CA ASN A 357 5.91 13.03 36.29
C ASN A 357 6.53 12.80 37.69
N ASP A 358 5.95 13.42 38.72
CA ASP A 358 6.50 13.46 40.08
C ASP A 358 5.97 12.35 41.00
N TYR A 359 4.84 11.73 40.66
CA TYR A 359 4.17 10.74 41.53
C TYR A 359 4.15 9.35 40.94
N HIS A 360 4.03 8.34 41.80
CA HIS A 360 3.78 6.98 41.33
C HIS A 360 2.48 6.92 40.50
N PRO A 361 2.40 6.15 39.39
CA PRO A 361 1.21 6.11 38.52
C PRO A 361 -0.10 5.68 39.21
N SER A 362 0.00 5.03 40.38
CA SER A 362 -1.14 4.63 41.21
C SER A 362 -1.51 5.63 42.32
N HIS A 363 -0.85 6.79 42.35
CA HIS A 363 -1.15 7.85 43.33
C HIS A 363 -2.60 8.33 43.16
N PRO A 364 -3.33 8.61 44.26
CA PRO A 364 -4.74 9.02 44.20
C PRO A 364 -5.02 10.25 43.33
N ILE A 365 -4.03 11.14 43.17
CA ILE A 365 -4.14 12.33 42.29
C ILE A 365 -4.51 11.95 40.84
N PHE A 366 -4.05 10.80 40.35
CA PHE A 366 -4.33 10.33 38.98
C PHE A 366 -5.60 9.50 38.87
N GLN A 367 -6.34 9.25 39.95
CA GLN A 367 -7.50 8.36 39.92
C GLN A 367 -8.56 8.84 38.91
N THR A 368 -8.90 10.13 38.95
CA THR A 368 -9.86 10.74 38.02
C THR A 368 -9.30 10.75 36.59
N MET A 369 -8.03 11.12 36.42
CA MET A 369 -7.36 11.11 35.12
C MET A 369 -7.44 9.74 34.44
N TRP A 370 -7.09 8.67 35.15
CA TRP A 370 -7.16 7.31 34.62
C TRP A 370 -8.60 6.91 34.26
N ALA A 371 -9.59 7.33 35.05
CA ALA A 371 -11.00 7.09 34.73
C ALA A 371 -11.42 7.82 33.44
N GLU A 372 -11.03 9.08 33.24
CA GLU A 372 -11.30 9.82 32.01
C GLU A 372 -10.64 9.17 30.79
N LEU A 373 -9.38 8.76 30.92
CA LEU A 373 -8.65 8.09 29.85
C LEU A 373 -9.32 6.76 29.42
N ARG A 374 -9.95 6.03 30.36
CA ARG A 374 -10.78 4.86 30.01
C ARG A 374 -12.01 5.23 29.19
N ILE A 375 -12.62 6.38 29.45
CA ILE A 375 -13.75 6.90 28.65
C ILE A 375 -13.28 7.24 27.23
N LEU A 376 -12.09 7.83 27.09
CA LEU A 376 -11.47 8.07 25.79
C LEU A 376 -11.24 6.76 25.02
N GLN A 377 -10.67 5.74 25.68
CA GLN A 377 -10.50 4.40 25.09
C GLN A 377 -11.82 3.79 24.63
N ALA A 378 -12.86 3.87 25.46
CA ALA A 378 -14.19 3.36 25.12
C ALA A 378 -14.82 4.11 23.93
N SER A 379 -14.43 5.37 23.71
CA SER A 379 -14.87 6.21 22.59
C SER A 379 -14.08 5.95 21.29
N GLY A 380 -13.11 5.03 21.32
CA GLY A 380 -12.30 4.64 20.16
C GLY A 380 -10.99 5.41 20.01
N VAL A 381 -10.64 6.28 20.96
CA VAL A 381 -9.33 6.95 21.02
C VAL A 381 -8.31 5.99 21.59
N LYS A 382 -7.11 5.92 21.02
CA LYS A 382 -6.02 5.12 21.58
C LYS A 382 -5.31 5.88 22.69
N VAL A 383 -5.21 5.28 23.87
CA VAL A 383 -4.48 5.89 24.99
C VAL A 383 -3.16 5.16 25.16
N MET A 384 -2.07 5.89 24.97
CA MET A 384 -0.70 5.39 25.08
C MET A 384 0.03 6.07 26.24
N GLY A 385 1.12 5.47 26.72
CA GLY A 385 2.07 6.15 27.60
C GLY A 385 3.28 6.67 26.82
N MET A 386 3.98 7.66 27.36
CA MET A 386 5.31 8.07 26.89
C MET A 386 6.35 7.73 27.95
N LEU A 387 7.40 7.01 27.58
CA LEU A 387 8.53 6.68 28.45
C LEU A 387 9.70 7.63 28.18
N GLY A 388 10.30 8.18 29.24
CA GLY A 388 11.50 9.02 29.16
C GLY A 388 11.21 10.50 28.96
N GLY A 389 11.59 11.04 27.80
CA GLY A 389 11.60 12.47 27.51
C GLY A 389 12.82 13.20 28.09
N ALA A 390 12.69 14.52 28.27
CA ALA A 390 13.80 15.40 28.67
C ALA A 390 14.46 15.03 30.02
N CYS A 391 13.73 14.37 30.93
CA CYS A 391 14.27 13.85 32.18
C CYS A 391 15.04 12.55 31.93
N LYS A 392 16.38 12.65 31.97
CA LYS A 392 17.29 11.56 31.64
C LYS A 392 17.34 10.45 32.69
N GLY A 393 17.76 9.27 32.25
CA GLY A 393 18.11 8.11 33.07
C GLY A 393 17.27 6.87 32.79
N SER A 394 16.10 7.00 32.17
CA SER A 394 15.22 5.85 31.90
C SER A 394 15.83 4.86 30.92
N TYR A 395 16.38 5.34 29.82
CA TYR A 395 17.00 4.51 28.79
C TYR A 395 18.40 4.05 29.19
N ALA A 396 19.16 4.87 29.91
CA ALA A 396 20.45 4.44 30.47
C ALA A 396 20.31 3.17 31.34
N ARG A 397 19.23 3.09 32.14
CA ARG A 397 18.91 1.92 32.97
C ARG A 397 18.45 0.72 32.13
N LEU A 398 17.73 0.97 31.04
CA LEU A 398 17.27 -0.07 30.10
C LEU A 398 18.35 -0.54 29.10
N ASP A 399 19.46 0.18 28.99
CA ASP A 399 20.59 -0.18 28.11
C ASP A 399 21.64 -1.06 28.81
N ALA A 400 21.43 -1.41 30.07
CA ALA A 400 22.33 -2.23 30.89
C ALA A 400 22.33 -3.72 30.48
N ASP A 401 22.98 -4.58 31.27
CA ASP A 401 22.93 -6.03 31.09
C ASP A 401 21.51 -6.59 31.25
N GLU A 402 21.30 -7.84 30.83
CA GLU A 402 19.97 -8.46 30.80
C GLU A 402 19.27 -8.49 32.17
N ASN A 403 20.00 -8.77 33.26
CA ASN A 403 19.40 -8.84 34.60
C ASN A 403 18.97 -7.46 35.09
N THR A 404 19.80 -6.45 34.86
CA THR A 404 19.46 -5.06 35.17
C THR A 404 18.29 -4.56 34.31
N PHE A 405 18.29 -4.90 33.02
CA PHE A 405 17.17 -4.59 32.12
C PHE A 405 15.86 -5.17 32.63
N GLU A 406 15.81 -6.46 32.99
CA GLU A 406 14.61 -7.11 33.51
C GLU A 406 14.08 -6.42 34.77
N ARG A 407 14.99 -6.06 35.68
CA ARG A 407 14.66 -5.41 36.95
C ARG A 407 13.97 -4.06 36.74
N PHE A 408 14.43 -3.26 35.78
CA PHE A 408 13.83 -1.95 35.48
C PHE A 408 12.66 -2.01 34.51
N TYR A 409 12.62 -3.01 33.62
CA TYR A 409 11.56 -3.18 32.64
C TYR A 409 10.27 -3.75 33.25
N CYS A 410 10.37 -4.70 34.19
CA CYS A 410 9.20 -5.37 34.75
C CYS A 410 8.18 -4.40 35.39
N PRO A 411 8.58 -3.42 36.22
CA PRO A 411 7.65 -2.44 36.79
C PRO A 411 6.92 -1.61 35.72
N VAL A 412 7.62 -1.22 34.64
CA VAL A 412 7.00 -0.51 33.51
C VAL A 412 5.99 -1.40 32.79
N ARG A 413 6.35 -2.66 32.50
CA ARG A 413 5.44 -3.64 31.90
C ARG A 413 4.18 -3.82 32.75
N ASP A 414 4.34 -3.93 34.05
CA ASP A 414 3.24 -4.20 34.97
C ASP A 414 2.31 -2.97 35.09
N MET A 415 2.87 -1.76 35.10
CA MET A 415 2.10 -0.51 34.99
C MET A 415 1.30 -0.43 33.69
N ILE A 416 1.91 -0.75 32.54
CA ILE A 416 1.23 -0.77 31.23
C ILE A 416 0.04 -1.74 31.27
N ARG A 417 0.19 -2.91 31.90
CA ARG A 417 -0.89 -3.91 32.07
C ARG A 417 -1.98 -3.40 33.01
N GLU A 418 -1.61 -2.86 34.17
CA GLU A 418 -2.55 -2.34 35.17
C GLU A 418 -3.42 -1.21 34.59
N ARG A 419 -2.79 -0.26 33.89
CA ARG A 419 -3.48 0.86 33.24
C ARG A 419 -4.08 0.49 31.89
N ALA A 420 -3.78 -0.70 31.38
CA ALA A 420 -4.12 -1.23 30.06
C ALA A 420 -3.99 -0.18 28.94
N LEU A 421 -2.79 0.37 28.84
CA LEU A 421 -2.43 1.27 27.75
C LEU A 421 -2.45 0.52 26.41
N ASP A 422 -2.91 1.19 25.36
CA ASP A 422 -2.94 0.64 24.00
C ASP A 422 -1.53 0.58 23.36
N GLY A 423 -0.57 1.30 23.93
CA GLY A 423 0.78 1.41 23.40
C GLY A 423 1.73 2.22 24.28
N LEU A 424 2.98 2.29 23.84
CA LEU A 424 4.05 3.07 24.45
C LEU A 424 4.83 3.83 23.38
N ASP A 425 5.00 5.12 23.61
CA ASP A 425 5.90 6.00 22.88
C ASP A 425 7.26 6.03 23.59
N LEU A 426 8.32 5.67 22.87
CA LEU A 426 9.68 5.67 23.38
C LEU A 426 10.35 7.00 22.99
N ASP A 427 10.21 7.99 23.85
CA ASP A 427 10.81 9.32 23.67
C ASP A 427 12.25 9.36 24.21
N VAL A 428 13.20 8.93 23.38
CA VAL A 428 14.61 8.74 23.75
C VAL A 428 15.41 10.04 23.58
N GLU A 429 15.51 10.85 24.63
CA GLU A 429 16.29 12.10 24.64
C GLU A 429 17.65 11.99 25.39
N GLU A 430 18.17 10.77 25.45
CA GLU A 430 19.50 10.46 25.96
C GLU A 430 20.17 9.37 25.12
N VAL A 431 21.50 9.24 25.22
CA VAL A 431 22.24 8.25 24.44
C VAL A 431 21.87 6.84 24.90
N MET A 432 21.32 6.05 23.98
CA MET A 432 21.02 4.63 24.15
C MET A 432 21.66 3.84 23.00
N SER A 433 22.17 2.63 23.28
CA SER A 433 22.69 1.76 22.24
C SER A 433 21.58 1.24 21.31
N LEU A 434 21.93 0.98 20.04
CA LEU A 434 21.01 0.35 19.08
C LEU A 434 20.55 -1.04 19.57
N GLY A 435 21.44 -1.77 20.25
CA GLY A 435 21.10 -3.08 20.83
C GLY A 435 20.07 -2.97 21.95
N GLY A 436 20.19 -1.97 22.82
CA GLY A 436 19.26 -1.71 23.91
C GLY A 436 17.86 -1.36 23.43
N ILE A 437 17.74 -0.43 22.47
CA ILE A 437 16.42 -0.04 21.94
C ILE A 437 15.76 -1.20 21.19
N VAL A 438 16.53 -1.98 20.42
CA VAL A 438 16.01 -3.19 19.75
C VAL A 438 15.53 -4.22 20.77
N ARG A 439 16.28 -4.45 21.85
CA ARG A 439 15.87 -5.34 22.95
C ARG A 439 14.58 -4.87 23.61
N LEU A 440 14.44 -3.57 23.87
CA LEU A 440 13.23 -3.00 24.45
C LEU A 440 12.00 -3.19 23.53
N ILE A 441 12.14 -2.91 22.23
CA ILE A 441 11.06 -3.10 21.24
C ILE A 441 10.67 -4.58 21.14
N ASP A 442 11.65 -5.47 21.04
CA ASP A 442 11.42 -6.92 20.98
C ASP A 442 10.68 -7.40 22.21
N ARG A 443 11.08 -6.90 23.38
CA ARG A 443 10.46 -7.29 24.64
C ARG A 443 9.03 -6.78 24.77
N LEU A 444 8.77 -5.52 24.45
CA LEU A 444 7.41 -4.96 24.40
C LEU A 444 6.53 -5.77 23.43
N ARG A 445 7.06 -6.13 22.27
CA ARG A 445 6.30 -6.91 21.29
C ARG A 445 6.00 -8.32 21.78
N SER A 446 6.95 -8.96 22.46
CA SER A 446 6.77 -10.27 23.11
C SER A 446 5.67 -10.22 24.18
N ASP A 447 5.72 -9.23 25.07
CA ASP A 447 4.89 -9.21 26.27
C ASP A 447 3.46 -8.71 26.03
N PHE A 448 3.24 -7.90 24.99
CA PHE A 448 1.94 -7.30 24.67
C PHE A 448 1.33 -7.76 23.33
N GLY A 449 2.08 -8.52 22.52
CA GLY A 449 1.63 -9.04 21.23
C GLY A 449 1.47 -7.95 20.16
N PRO A 450 1.16 -8.28 18.90
CA PRO A 450 1.30 -7.39 17.72
C PRO A 450 0.32 -6.21 17.66
N ALA A 451 -0.69 -6.16 18.51
CA ALA A 451 -1.66 -5.06 18.54
C ALA A 451 -1.19 -3.85 19.36
N PHE A 452 -0.23 -4.06 20.27
CA PHE A 452 0.32 -2.99 21.12
C PHE A 452 1.05 -1.96 20.27
N ILE A 453 0.75 -0.68 20.44
CA ILE A 453 1.32 0.36 19.58
C ILE A 453 2.70 0.73 20.13
N ILE A 454 3.74 0.68 19.30
CA ILE A 454 5.08 1.13 19.66
C ILE A 454 5.44 2.28 18.73
N THR A 455 5.76 3.43 19.30
CA THR A 455 6.21 4.62 18.56
C THR A 455 7.50 5.14 19.17
N LEU A 456 8.18 6.00 18.44
CA LEU A 456 9.33 6.74 18.95
C LEU A 456 9.15 8.21 18.60
N ALA A 457 9.80 9.11 19.34
CA ALA A 457 9.72 10.56 19.11
C ALA A 457 11.06 11.17 18.65
N PRO A 458 11.58 10.79 17.47
CA PRO A 458 12.83 11.35 16.95
C PRO A 458 12.72 12.86 16.72
N VAL A 459 13.78 13.59 17.03
CA VAL A 459 13.97 14.94 16.53
C VAL A 459 14.06 14.93 15.00
N ALA A 460 13.43 15.87 14.29
CA ALA A 460 13.28 15.81 12.83
C ALA A 460 14.62 15.66 12.08
N MET A 461 15.66 16.38 12.49
CA MET A 461 17.00 16.24 11.89
C MET A 461 17.54 14.81 11.94
N SER A 462 17.22 14.01 12.95
CA SER A 462 17.76 12.64 13.08
C SER A 462 17.28 11.69 11.98
N LEU A 463 16.15 11.99 11.33
CA LEU A 463 15.66 11.22 10.19
C LEU A 463 16.31 11.65 8.86
N ILE A 464 17.03 12.77 8.84
CA ILE A 464 17.74 13.30 7.67
C ILE A 464 19.25 13.09 7.81
N ASP A 465 19.80 13.37 8.98
CA ASP A 465 21.21 13.18 9.34
C ASP A 465 21.32 12.50 10.71
N PHE A 466 21.75 11.25 10.71
CA PHE A 466 21.86 10.42 11.91
C PHE A 466 22.81 11.02 12.98
N ARG A 467 23.73 11.91 12.58
CA ARG A 467 24.66 12.57 13.51
C ARG A 467 23.99 13.66 14.34
N ARG A 468 22.87 14.21 13.88
CA ARG A 468 22.11 15.27 14.55
C ARG A 468 20.91 14.65 15.28
N ASN A 469 21.21 14.03 16.41
CA ASN A 469 20.29 13.18 17.16
C ASN A 469 20.46 13.34 18.69
N LEU A 470 19.39 13.13 19.45
CA LEU A 470 19.41 13.04 20.92
C LEU A 470 19.57 11.60 21.43
N SER A 471 19.07 10.61 20.68
CA SER A 471 18.89 9.24 21.13
C SER A 471 20.14 8.36 21.08
N GLY A 472 21.23 8.85 20.49
CA GLY A 472 22.49 8.12 20.30
C GLY A 472 22.47 7.10 19.15
N PHE A 473 21.51 6.19 19.11
CA PHE A 473 21.38 5.20 18.04
C PHE A 473 20.88 5.79 16.71
N ASP A 474 21.19 5.14 15.60
CA ASP A 474 20.72 5.53 14.27
C ASP A 474 19.28 5.05 14.01
N TYR A 475 18.37 5.98 13.75
CA TYR A 475 16.97 5.70 13.44
C TYR A 475 16.80 4.95 12.10
N GLU A 476 17.68 5.17 11.12
CA GLU A 476 17.63 4.44 9.84
C GLU A 476 17.97 2.96 10.05
N ALA A 477 19.03 2.68 10.81
CA ALA A 477 19.37 1.33 11.22
C ALA A 477 18.22 0.67 12.01
N LEU A 478 17.59 1.43 12.92
CA LEU A 478 16.44 0.94 13.68
C LEU A 478 15.24 0.61 12.78
N GLU A 479 14.88 1.46 11.81
CA GLU A 479 13.79 1.21 10.86
C GLU A 479 14.06 -0.04 10.01
N VAL A 480 15.31 -0.25 9.58
CA VAL A 480 15.71 -1.47 8.86
C VAL A 480 15.54 -2.72 9.73
N MET A 481 15.93 -2.66 11.01
CA MET A 481 15.92 -3.81 11.92
C MET A 481 14.53 -4.13 12.49
N ARG A 482 13.76 -3.10 12.88
CA ARG A 482 12.51 -3.22 13.65
C ARG A 482 11.39 -2.32 13.16
N GLY A 483 11.50 -1.72 11.98
CA GLY A 483 10.44 -0.90 11.42
C GLY A 483 9.08 -1.60 11.32
N ARG A 484 9.03 -2.93 11.21
CA ARG A 484 7.74 -3.66 11.20
C ARG A 484 7.00 -3.63 12.54
N ASP A 485 7.74 -3.48 13.64
CA ASP A 485 7.21 -3.47 14.99
C ASP A 485 6.91 -2.06 15.51
N ILE A 486 7.45 -1.04 14.81
CA ILE A 486 7.25 0.38 15.04
C ILE A 486 6.09 0.90 14.17
N ALA A 487 5.07 1.46 14.81
CA ALA A 487 3.85 1.89 14.16
C ALA A 487 4.02 3.20 13.37
N TRP A 488 4.71 4.18 13.97
CA TRP A 488 5.14 5.45 13.35
C TRP A 488 6.15 6.17 14.24
N TYR A 489 6.65 7.31 13.77
CA TYR A 489 7.57 8.21 14.45
C TYR A 489 6.88 9.57 14.68
N ASN A 490 6.82 10.00 15.94
CA ASN A 490 6.37 11.32 16.38
C ASN A 490 7.50 12.34 16.16
N THR A 491 7.70 12.73 14.90
CA THR A 491 8.88 13.47 14.46
C THR A 491 8.82 14.93 14.91
N GLN A 492 9.73 15.37 15.77
CA GLN A 492 9.68 16.71 16.38
C GLN A 492 10.22 17.81 15.43
N PHE A 493 9.34 18.64 14.84
CA PHE A 493 9.70 19.77 13.96
C PHE A 493 9.80 21.10 14.73
N TYR A 494 10.50 21.09 15.85
CA TYR A 494 10.67 22.27 16.71
C TYR A 494 12.01 22.22 17.47
N CYS A 495 12.24 23.17 18.37
CA CYS A 495 13.44 23.30 19.20
C CYS A 495 14.77 23.32 18.41
N GLY A 496 14.75 23.84 17.17
CA GLY A 496 15.92 23.92 16.29
C GLY A 496 16.28 22.61 15.60
N TRP A 497 15.51 21.54 15.84
CA TRP A 497 15.71 20.24 15.20
C TRP A 497 14.88 20.03 13.94
N GLY A 498 13.96 20.94 13.65
CA GLY A 498 13.23 20.95 12.39
C GLY A 498 12.37 22.19 12.26
N ASP A 499 11.88 22.40 11.05
CA ASP A 499 11.02 23.52 10.70
C ASP A 499 9.82 23.02 9.90
N CYS A 500 8.62 23.36 10.36
CA CYS A 500 7.35 23.07 9.69
C CYS A 500 6.69 24.32 9.07
N SER A 501 7.44 25.42 8.93
CA SER A 501 6.98 26.61 8.19
C SER A 501 6.85 26.34 6.68
N ASN A 502 7.53 25.31 6.19
CA ASN A 502 7.56 24.89 4.78
C ASN A 502 7.66 23.34 4.68
N PRO A 503 7.33 22.72 3.53
CA PRO A 503 7.29 21.27 3.40
C PRO A 503 8.65 20.60 3.15
N LEU A 504 9.73 21.36 2.94
CA LEU A 504 11.00 20.86 2.40
C LEU A 504 11.60 19.74 3.26
N MET A 505 11.61 19.92 4.57
CA MET A 505 12.23 18.97 5.48
C MET A 505 11.49 17.62 5.49
N TYR A 506 10.15 17.67 5.42
CA TYR A 506 9.34 16.48 5.26
C TYR A 506 9.59 15.80 3.90
N ASP A 507 9.68 16.59 2.81
CA ASP A 507 9.99 16.07 1.48
C ASP A 507 11.36 15.36 1.45
N LEU A 508 12.37 15.92 2.12
CA LEU A 508 13.70 15.31 2.23
C LEU A 508 13.66 13.96 2.96
N MET A 509 12.89 13.83 4.05
CA MET A 509 12.71 12.54 4.73
C MET A 509 12.09 11.50 3.79
N VAL A 510 11.04 11.87 3.05
CA VAL A 510 10.40 10.94 2.10
C VAL A 510 11.36 10.58 0.96
N GLN A 511 12.13 11.54 0.44
CA GLN A 511 13.16 11.28 -0.59
C GLN A 511 14.27 10.36 -0.08
N LYS A 512 14.63 10.45 1.21
CA LYS A 512 15.59 9.55 1.85
C LYS A 512 15.06 8.12 2.00
N GLY A 513 13.75 7.92 1.88
CA GLY A 513 13.10 6.60 1.84
C GLY A 513 12.16 6.33 3.02
N TRP A 514 11.92 7.32 3.89
CA TRP A 514 10.98 7.16 5.00
C TRP A 514 9.52 7.03 4.52
N PRO A 515 8.77 6.01 4.96
CA PRO A 515 7.37 5.86 4.57
C PRO A 515 6.51 7.03 5.08
N PRO A 516 5.79 7.79 4.23
CA PRO A 516 5.00 8.94 4.67
C PRO A 516 3.95 8.60 5.73
N GLU A 517 3.41 7.37 5.74
CA GLU A 517 2.45 6.89 6.73
C GLU A 517 3.03 6.71 8.14
N LYS A 518 4.36 6.69 8.25
CA LYS A 518 5.10 6.56 9.50
C LYS A 518 5.68 7.88 10.00
N ILE A 519 5.64 8.96 9.21
CA ILE A 519 6.11 10.27 9.65
C ILE A 519 4.89 11.04 10.17
N VAL A 520 4.81 11.23 11.50
CA VAL A 520 3.84 12.12 12.12
C VAL A 520 4.53 13.44 12.43
N ILE A 521 3.99 14.55 11.91
CA ILE A 521 4.58 15.87 12.11
C ILE A 521 4.28 16.34 13.53
N GLY A 522 5.33 16.48 14.32
CA GLY A 522 5.29 17.03 15.68
C GLY A 522 5.39 18.53 15.73
N LEU A 523 4.44 19.15 16.42
CA LEU A 523 4.23 20.59 16.47
C LEU A 523 4.09 21.05 17.92
N LEU A 524 4.59 22.25 18.21
CA LEU A 524 4.24 22.94 19.45
C LEU A 524 2.80 23.46 19.35
N THR A 525 1.98 23.18 20.36
CA THR A 525 0.59 23.67 20.43
C THR A 525 0.51 25.13 20.89
N ASN A 526 1.56 25.60 21.54
CA ASN A 526 1.71 26.94 22.09
C ASN A 526 3.21 27.35 22.04
N PRO A 527 3.57 28.59 21.66
CA PRO A 527 4.95 29.07 21.67
C PRO A 527 5.62 29.05 23.06
N GLU A 528 4.85 29.01 24.14
CA GLU A 528 5.40 28.83 25.50
C GLU A 528 6.02 27.45 25.72
N ASN A 529 5.64 26.45 24.91
CA ASN A 529 6.14 25.07 25.05
C ASN A 529 7.53 24.87 24.43
N GLY A 530 8.09 25.88 23.74
CA GLY A 530 9.43 25.81 23.15
C GLY A 530 9.62 26.72 21.94
N HIS A 531 10.83 26.67 21.36
CA HIS A 531 11.15 27.41 20.13
C HIS A 531 10.68 26.65 18.88
N GLY A 532 10.31 27.36 17.81
CA GLY A 532 9.89 26.75 16.54
C GLY A 532 8.37 26.55 16.39
N TYR A 533 7.55 27.28 17.16
CA TYR A 533 6.10 27.31 16.97
C TYR A 533 5.75 27.89 15.58
N VAL A 534 4.84 27.21 14.87
CA VAL A 534 4.37 27.63 13.54
C VAL A 534 2.89 28.06 13.64
N PRO A 535 2.54 29.30 13.25
CA PRO A 535 1.15 29.74 13.25
C PRO A 535 0.24 28.92 12.33
N PHE A 536 -1.07 28.87 12.62
CA PHE A 536 -2.03 28.06 11.89
C PHE A 536 -2.11 28.32 10.37
N ASN A 537 -1.93 29.57 9.93
CA ASN A 537 -2.02 29.93 8.50
C ASN A 537 -0.91 29.27 7.65
N PRO A 538 0.39 29.49 7.93
CA PRO A 538 1.46 28.80 7.21
C PRO A 538 1.38 27.28 7.40
N LEU A 539 1.09 26.82 8.61
CA LEU A 539 0.93 25.39 8.90
C LEU A 539 -0.16 24.73 8.03
N GLY A 540 -1.32 25.38 7.89
CA GLY A 540 -2.42 24.88 7.08
C GLY A 540 -2.05 24.70 5.60
N MET A 541 -1.24 25.61 5.05
CA MET A 541 -0.73 25.49 3.68
C MET A 541 0.24 24.30 3.55
N VAL A 542 1.14 24.12 4.51
CA VAL A 542 2.10 23.00 4.53
C VAL A 542 1.36 21.67 4.63
N LEU A 543 0.46 21.50 5.60
CA LEU A 543 -0.28 20.26 5.81
C LEU A 543 -1.17 19.91 4.60
N THR A 544 -1.82 20.90 3.99
CA THR A 544 -2.61 20.69 2.77
C THR A 544 -1.74 20.24 1.60
N THR A 545 -0.57 20.86 1.45
CA THR A 545 0.41 20.51 0.41
C THR A 545 0.93 19.09 0.59
N LEU A 546 1.37 18.73 1.80
CA LEU A 546 1.90 17.41 2.11
C LEU A 546 0.85 16.32 1.94
N ARG A 547 -0.39 16.56 2.37
CA ARG A 547 -1.50 15.62 2.14
C ARG A 547 -1.81 15.44 0.65
N GLY A 548 -1.71 16.52 -0.14
CA GLY A 548 -1.91 16.48 -1.59
C GLY A 548 -0.83 15.67 -2.32
N ARG A 549 0.42 15.76 -1.88
CA ARG A 549 1.55 15.00 -2.45
C ARG A 549 1.61 13.56 -1.96
N TYR A 550 1.37 13.34 -0.68
CA TYR A 550 1.51 12.04 -0.01
C TYR A 550 0.13 11.57 0.49
N GLY A 551 -0.59 10.81 -0.34
CA GLY A 551 -1.96 10.38 -0.04
C GLY A 551 -2.12 9.49 1.21
N ASN A 552 -1.01 8.96 1.74
CA ASN A 552 -0.92 8.19 2.99
C ASN A 552 -0.21 8.98 4.11
N PHE A 553 -0.25 10.31 4.10
CA PHE A 553 0.30 11.20 5.12
C PHE A 553 0.03 10.72 6.57
N GLY A 554 1.08 10.58 7.37
CA GLY A 554 1.06 9.94 8.69
C GLY A 554 0.19 10.67 9.72
N GLY A 555 0.15 12.01 9.68
CA GLY A 555 -0.66 12.84 10.57
C GLY A 555 0.14 13.91 11.30
N VAL A 556 -0.45 14.45 12.36
CA VAL A 556 0.19 15.44 13.24
C VAL A 556 0.11 15.01 14.70
N MET A 557 1.12 15.39 15.49
CA MET A 557 1.08 15.36 16.94
C MET A 557 1.27 16.78 17.50
N GLY A 558 0.67 17.03 18.67
CA GLY A 558 0.78 18.29 19.39
C GLY A 558 1.47 18.13 20.75
N TRP A 559 2.52 18.92 20.98
CA TRP A 559 3.20 19.09 22.25
C TRP A 559 2.86 20.47 22.87
N GLU A 560 2.01 20.58 23.88
CA GLU A 560 1.15 19.54 24.48
C GLU A 560 -0.27 20.08 24.75
N TYR A 561 -1.16 19.27 25.33
CA TYR A 561 -2.60 19.57 25.39
C TYR A 561 -2.97 20.82 26.19
N PHE A 562 -2.50 20.96 27.43
CA PHE A 562 -3.13 21.80 28.47
C PHE A 562 -3.27 23.30 28.14
N ASN A 563 -2.41 23.85 27.27
CA ASN A 563 -2.38 25.27 26.91
C ASN A 563 -2.52 25.49 25.38
N GLY A 564 -3.06 24.51 24.65
CA GLY A 564 -3.13 24.54 23.20
C GLY A 564 -3.89 25.75 22.65
N LEU A 565 -3.26 26.50 21.75
CA LEU A 565 -3.90 27.62 21.05
C LEU A 565 -4.89 27.11 19.99
N PRO A 566 -5.95 27.87 19.65
CA PRO A 566 -6.24 29.25 20.08
C PRO A 566 -6.90 29.39 21.46
N GLY A 567 -7.38 28.29 22.05
CA GLY A 567 -8.15 28.35 23.29
C GLY A 567 -7.33 28.52 24.57
N GLY A 568 -6.02 28.31 24.51
CA GLY A 568 -5.12 28.44 25.66
C GLY A 568 -5.49 27.46 26.78
N LYS A 569 -5.24 27.86 28.04
CA LYS A 569 -5.54 27.04 29.23
C LYS A 569 -7.04 26.83 29.46
N GLU A 570 -7.88 27.76 29.01
CA GLU A 570 -9.34 27.68 29.23
C GLU A 570 -10.02 26.68 28.29
N ARG A 571 -9.57 26.63 27.02
CA ARG A 571 -10.19 25.79 25.97
C ARG A 571 -9.13 25.04 25.16
N PRO A 572 -8.25 24.24 25.79
CA PRO A 572 -7.10 23.60 25.15
C PRO A 572 -7.46 22.67 23.98
N TRP A 573 -8.64 22.06 24.04
CA TRP A 573 -9.19 21.21 22.99
C TRP A 573 -9.39 21.93 21.64
N GLU A 574 -9.41 23.27 21.61
CA GLU A 574 -9.56 24.04 20.36
C GLU A 574 -8.42 23.78 19.39
N TRP A 575 -7.21 23.51 19.89
CA TRP A 575 -6.09 23.12 19.04
C TRP A 575 -6.42 21.86 18.21
N ALA A 576 -6.94 20.82 18.88
CA ALA A 576 -7.32 19.57 18.23
C ALA A 576 -8.48 19.76 17.24
N ARG A 577 -9.40 20.69 17.53
CA ARG A 577 -10.49 21.07 16.60
C ARG A 577 -9.93 21.73 15.34
N GLU A 578 -9.01 22.69 15.48
CA GLU A 578 -8.38 23.35 14.32
C GLU A 578 -7.55 22.36 13.49
N MET A 579 -6.78 21.48 14.13
CA MET A 579 -6.08 20.40 13.42
C MET A 579 -7.05 19.45 12.73
N THR A 580 -8.19 19.12 13.34
CA THR A 580 -9.22 18.30 12.70
C THR A 580 -9.73 18.95 11.42
N LYS A 581 -10.01 20.26 11.43
CA LYS A 581 -10.42 21.02 10.23
C LYS A 581 -9.36 20.96 9.13
N LEU A 582 -8.09 21.20 9.47
CA LEU A 582 -7.01 21.17 8.48
C LEU A 582 -6.82 19.76 7.88
N LEU A 583 -6.83 18.73 8.73
CA LEU A 583 -6.58 17.36 8.31
C LEU A 583 -7.77 16.71 7.60
N ARG A 584 -9.00 17.06 7.97
CA ARG A 584 -10.24 16.36 7.57
C ARG A 584 -11.31 17.27 6.97
N GLY A 585 -11.05 18.55 6.76
CA GLY A 585 -12.03 19.54 6.30
C GLY A 585 -12.76 19.21 4.98
N HIS A 586 -12.16 18.40 4.10
CA HIS A 586 -12.84 17.92 2.88
C HIS A 586 -13.95 16.89 3.13
N PHE A 587 -14.04 16.29 4.32
CA PHE A 587 -15.13 15.39 4.70
C PHE A 587 -16.35 16.11 5.28
N PHE A 588 -16.20 17.40 5.66
CA PHE A 588 -17.24 18.22 6.29
C PHE A 588 -17.70 19.39 5.41
N SER A 589 -17.37 19.39 4.11
CA SER A 589 -17.91 20.37 3.18
C SER A 589 -19.40 20.10 2.98
N GLU A 590 -20.27 20.92 3.56
CA GLU A 590 -21.69 20.98 3.17
C GLU A 590 -21.78 21.22 1.65
N PRO A 591 -22.81 20.68 0.96
CA PRO A 591 -23.01 20.98 -0.45
C PRO A 591 -23.15 22.49 -0.62
N ALA A 592 -22.27 23.06 -1.45
CA ALA A 592 -22.23 24.48 -1.75
C ALA A 592 -23.65 24.99 -2.06
N GLN A 593 -24.15 25.91 -1.23
CA GLN A 593 -25.32 26.69 -1.59
C GLN A 593 -24.99 27.48 -2.85
N VAL A 594 -25.87 27.33 -3.84
CA VAL A 594 -25.83 28.05 -5.11
C VAL A 594 -26.09 29.52 -4.82
N THR A 595 -25.05 30.36 -4.88
CA THR A 595 -25.23 31.82 -4.94
C THR A 595 -24.90 32.31 -6.34
N GLN A 596 -25.89 32.96 -6.95
CA GLN A 596 -25.87 33.52 -8.31
C GLN A 596 -24.90 34.72 -8.45
N PRO A 597 -24.51 35.08 -9.68
CA PRO A 597 -23.40 36.00 -9.94
C PRO A 597 -23.85 37.45 -10.17
N THR A 598 -23.18 38.42 -9.51
CA THR A 598 -22.78 39.78 -9.99
C THR A 598 -22.13 40.51 -8.80
N GLN A 599 -21.15 41.41 -8.91
CA GLN A 599 -20.82 42.40 -9.94
C GLN A 599 -19.36 42.86 -9.78
N GLN A 600 -18.79 43.37 -10.88
CA GLN A 600 -17.44 43.91 -11.05
C GLN A 600 -17.12 45.10 -10.12
N GLN A 601 -15.87 45.19 -9.65
CA GLN A 601 -15.20 46.48 -9.41
C GLN A 601 -13.69 46.37 -9.69
N GLN A 602 -13.19 47.38 -10.41
CA GLN A 602 -11.86 47.54 -11.01
C GLN A 602 -10.77 48.00 -10.02
N PRO A 603 -9.48 47.93 -10.40
CA PRO A 603 -8.32 48.03 -9.50
C PRO A 603 -7.57 49.37 -9.57
N VAL A 604 -6.98 49.83 -8.46
CA VAL A 604 -5.92 50.87 -8.40
C VAL A 604 -5.19 50.80 -7.02
N PRO A 605 -3.97 51.37 -6.82
CA PRO A 605 -2.65 50.99 -7.33
C PRO A 605 -1.60 50.70 -6.24
N VAL A 606 -0.45 50.20 -6.69
CA VAL A 606 0.81 49.99 -5.95
C VAL A 606 1.50 51.33 -5.68
N GLU A 607 1.99 51.53 -4.46
CA GLU A 607 3.02 52.52 -4.13
C GLU A 607 4.14 51.89 -3.27
N SER A 608 5.31 52.50 -3.39
CA SER A 608 6.67 51.95 -3.38
C SER A 608 7.40 51.91 -2.03
N ALA A 609 8.34 50.97 -1.87
CA ALA A 609 9.56 51.15 -1.04
C ALA A 609 10.73 50.26 -1.52
N PRO A 610 12.00 50.67 -1.32
CA PRO A 610 13.12 50.33 -2.20
C PRO A 610 13.98 49.11 -1.79
N LYS A 611 14.70 48.56 -2.77
CA LYS A 611 15.77 47.55 -2.67
C LYS A 611 17.08 48.16 -2.13
N LYS A 612 17.84 47.43 -1.31
CA LYS A 612 19.14 46.80 -1.69
C LYS A 612 19.90 46.16 -0.51
N ASN A 613 20.47 44.98 -0.82
CA ASN A 613 21.74 44.38 -0.34
C ASN A 613 21.79 43.94 1.14
N GLU A 614 22.40 42.83 1.53
CA GLU A 614 23.41 41.94 0.93
C GLU A 614 23.38 40.60 1.70
N GLU A 615 23.72 39.49 1.01
CA GLU A 615 23.98 38.18 1.62
C GLU A 615 25.15 38.26 2.61
N VAL A 616 24.98 37.67 3.80
CA VAL A 616 26.11 37.26 4.65
C VAL A 616 25.81 35.88 5.23
N ASP A 617 26.40 34.90 4.58
CA ASP A 617 26.80 33.59 5.13
C ASP A 617 27.77 33.77 6.30
N PRO A 618 27.62 33.04 7.43
CA PRO A 618 28.74 32.82 8.32
C PRO A 618 28.97 31.34 8.65
N ASP A 619 29.45 30.56 7.68
CA ASP A 619 30.38 29.47 7.98
C ASP A 619 31.79 30.06 8.11
N THR A 620 32.24 30.30 9.35
CA THR A 620 33.66 30.47 9.67
C THR A 620 34.13 29.42 10.68
N PRO A 621 35.35 28.85 10.51
CA PRO A 621 35.85 27.79 11.39
C PRO A 621 36.30 28.40 12.72
N GLY A 622 35.64 28.00 13.82
CA GLY A 622 35.98 28.46 15.18
C GLY A 622 34.80 28.89 16.07
N GLY A 623 33.55 28.63 15.66
CA GLY A 623 32.36 28.93 16.47
C GLY A 623 32.30 28.14 17.78
N LYS A 624 32.06 28.85 18.90
CA LYS A 624 31.87 28.26 20.23
C LYS A 624 30.71 27.25 20.23
N ASP A 625 30.86 26.17 20.99
CA ASP A 625 29.82 25.16 21.20
C ASP A 625 28.47 25.81 21.52
N VAL A 626 27.43 25.35 20.81
CA VAL A 626 26.04 25.75 21.05
C VAL A 626 25.68 25.35 22.49
N PRO A 627 25.23 26.27 23.35
CA PRO A 627 24.87 25.91 24.71
C PRO A 627 23.63 25.00 24.70
N LEU A 628 23.73 23.87 25.39
CA LEU A 628 22.59 23.01 25.70
C LEU A 628 21.47 23.82 26.37
N PRO A 629 20.18 23.53 26.10
CA PRO A 629 19.07 24.15 26.81
C PRO A 629 19.24 23.96 28.32
N LYS A 630 18.98 25.00 29.10
CA LYS A 630 18.86 24.87 30.55
C LYS A 630 17.63 24.00 30.87
N GLN A 631 17.70 23.30 31.99
CA GLN A 631 16.61 22.52 32.58
C GLN A 631 15.31 23.35 32.56
N PHE A 632 14.24 22.76 32.01
CA PHE A 632 12.93 23.38 31.89
C PHE A 632 12.26 23.41 33.27
N ASP A 633 11.66 24.55 33.66
CA ASP A 633 10.84 24.64 34.86
C ASP A 633 9.46 24.05 34.54
N TYR A 634 9.21 22.83 35.02
CA TYR A 634 7.87 22.25 35.05
C TYR A 634 7.10 22.84 36.23
N TYR A 635 5.79 23.01 36.09
CA TYR A 635 4.94 23.17 37.26
C TYR A 635 4.91 21.82 37.98
N THR A 636 5.73 21.69 39.02
CA THR A 636 5.68 20.56 39.93
C THR A 636 4.30 20.53 40.58
N ASP A 637 3.74 19.34 40.76
CA ASP A 637 2.49 19.17 41.51
C ASP A 637 2.69 19.39 43.04
N GLY A 638 3.68 20.21 43.41
CA GLY A 638 4.05 20.55 44.77
C GLY A 638 3.20 21.71 45.29
N SER A 639 2.40 21.44 46.31
CA SER A 639 1.92 22.46 47.23
C SER A 639 3.08 22.84 48.17
N ASP A 640 3.69 24.00 47.96
CA ASP A 640 4.40 24.67 49.06
C ASP A 640 3.36 25.26 50.03
N ALA A 641 3.02 24.47 51.04
CA ALA A 641 2.56 24.89 52.37
C ALA A 641 2.86 23.80 53.40
#